data_AF-A0A937PGK7-F1
#
_entry.id   AF-A0A937PGK7-F1
#
_cell.length_a   1.000
_cell.length_b   1.000
_cell.length_c   1.000
_cell.angle_alpha   90.00
_cell.angle_beta   90.00
_cell.angle_gamma   90.00
#
_symmetry.space_group_name_H-M   'P 1'
#
loop_
_entity.id
_entity.type
_entity.pdbx_description
1 polymer ?
#
loop_
_entity_poly.entity_id
_entity_poly.type
_entity_poly.pdbx_seq_one_letter_code
_entity_poly.pdbx_strand_id
1 'polypeptide(L)'
;MKKVIFYILMTCLSMELFAQETPVTWYFGYKGGIRFLTDGTTIPYAGNEDNTWYEGNTVVNDEFGNVVFQASPKYLRRSTLIIKQLLGGNSATQGSLAVQIPGETPGSNVYKFLLFSLKAVEDGGAPNFSVCFIRVSSSGSPPVYSVVAHDPEYIYEDIRMSEKLTSTTDMNGTWVVAHDFNPDFEANTFYKYHITEELFGDVNSTIEAVNRLHDVEMPQSVGAHHTGQGENAQGQMKFSSDGTKLGLVIPEARIFEIYTFNKSNGMLSDESIHSHTVSPSNGYLYGCEFSPTGRIFYTSEGQADGPWGERCIYQWDISQPTIGDPYILATYFAGDYVYMALQLGPNNKIYSTKGSHNPKLSVINNPNIFGEGCDYDENTVPISGEANWGLPSYLTIGQISNPVIGCQCTSSTTADELIVTDRATGTATIDLRLNSGSIVAKTVIINIANFEVSPLSEECKRFCEMNTPNIGMFATDIPFLLNVEGSFTPYLLNQVSFSSHEITWDLSSDPQVITNEVIRLNLRFPFISALGCCPAEYYATFRVSYIDAGCQICQDVVYAQGLSENSEDGEGKSCSTNPSDKTASTGKKNNEPDPEAVEPFFKAFPNPNDGTFTIYTSVIQANLTYEVYDSRGVSIASGKLEGKTQKVTISPFIPGMYFVKVSNGNNEYLQKIILQH
;
A
#
# COMPACT_ATOMS: atom_id res chain seq x y z
N MET A 1 -0.26 -7.88 -63.18
CA MET A 1 -0.60 -9.02 -62.30
C MET A 1 0.56 -9.53 -61.43
N LYS A 2 1.83 -9.52 -61.87
CA LYS A 2 2.95 -10.02 -61.02
C LYS A 2 3.44 -9.07 -59.90
N LYS A 3 3.09 -7.78 -59.93
CA LYS A 3 3.47 -6.81 -58.87
C LYS A 3 2.45 -6.71 -57.72
N VAL A 4 1.21 -7.12 -57.93
CA VAL A 4 0.15 -7.05 -56.89
C VAL A 4 0.22 -8.26 -55.94
N ILE A 5 0.67 -9.41 -56.44
CA ILE A 5 0.83 -10.63 -55.62
C ILE A 5 1.98 -10.47 -54.60
N PHE A 6 2.99 -9.63 -54.88
CA PHE A 6 4.10 -9.42 -53.95
C PHE A 6 3.72 -8.52 -52.75
N TYR A 7 2.77 -7.59 -52.92
CA TYR A 7 2.25 -6.76 -51.81
C TYR A 7 1.20 -7.48 -50.96
N ILE A 8 0.45 -8.42 -51.54
CA ILE A 8 -0.52 -9.24 -50.81
C ILE A 8 0.19 -10.35 -50.01
N LEU A 9 1.37 -10.82 -50.43
CA LEU A 9 2.14 -11.82 -49.68
C LEU A 9 2.96 -11.23 -48.52
N MET A 10 3.21 -9.92 -48.50
CA MET A 10 3.96 -9.25 -47.41
C MET A 10 3.06 -8.66 -46.31
N THR A 11 1.73 -8.71 -46.48
CA THR A 11 0.74 -8.22 -45.50
C THR A 11 0.15 -9.32 -44.61
N CYS A 12 0.54 -10.59 -44.80
CA CYS A 12 0.10 -11.73 -43.99
C CYS A 12 1.16 -12.28 -43.02
N LEU A 13 2.19 -11.51 -42.69
CA LEU A 13 3.14 -11.82 -41.61
C LEU A 13 3.29 -10.63 -40.66
N SER A 14 2.17 -10.06 -40.19
CA SER A 14 2.18 -9.42 -38.88
C SER A 14 2.16 -10.53 -37.85
N MET A 15 3.34 -10.96 -37.39
CA MET A 15 3.42 -11.77 -36.18
C MET A 15 2.84 -10.89 -35.06
N GLU A 16 1.69 -11.30 -34.53
CA GLU A 16 1.16 -10.76 -33.28
C GLU A 16 2.20 -11.11 -32.20
N LEU A 17 3.01 -10.12 -31.84
CA LEU A 17 3.83 -10.18 -30.64
C LEU A 17 2.86 -10.06 -29.47
N PHE A 18 2.32 -11.20 -29.02
CA PHE A 18 1.76 -11.32 -27.68
C PHE A 18 2.90 -10.99 -26.74
N ALA A 19 2.79 -9.87 -26.04
CA ALA A 19 3.63 -9.71 -24.89
C ALA A 19 3.09 -10.67 -23.82
N GLN A 20 4.01 -11.41 -23.23
CA GLN A 20 3.76 -12.58 -22.42
C GLN A 20 3.93 -12.18 -20.95
N GLU A 21 3.07 -12.67 -20.04
CA GLU A 21 3.37 -12.61 -18.61
C GLU A 21 4.77 -13.19 -18.42
N THR A 22 5.68 -12.47 -17.76
CA THR A 22 7.02 -13.03 -17.51
C THR A 22 6.85 -14.25 -16.62
N PRO A 23 7.33 -15.43 -17.04
CA PRO A 23 7.20 -16.62 -16.22
C PRO A 23 7.96 -16.39 -14.91
N VAL A 24 7.44 -16.94 -13.82
CA VAL A 24 8.02 -16.81 -12.48
C VAL A 24 8.09 -18.18 -11.85
N THR A 25 9.19 -18.49 -11.16
CA THR A 25 9.30 -19.68 -10.34
C THR A 25 9.25 -19.30 -8.87
N TRP A 26 8.42 -20.02 -8.12
CA TRP A 26 8.42 -20.01 -6.66
C TRP A 26 9.02 -21.29 -6.14
N TYR A 27 9.84 -21.15 -5.11
CA TYR A 27 10.35 -22.24 -4.29
C TYR A 27 10.04 -21.93 -2.84
N PHE A 28 9.61 -22.92 -2.08
CA PHE A 28 9.22 -22.78 -0.67
C PHE A 28 9.15 -24.17 -0.02
N GLY A 29 8.85 -24.23 1.28
CA GLY A 29 8.56 -25.49 1.96
C GLY A 29 9.68 -26.54 1.89
N TYR A 30 9.28 -27.80 1.79
CA TYR A 30 10.18 -28.95 1.65
C TYR A 30 10.26 -29.37 0.18
N LYS A 31 11.28 -28.87 -0.52
CA LYS A 31 11.45 -29.05 -1.98
C LYS A 31 10.23 -28.58 -2.79
N GLY A 32 9.43 -27.69 -2.20
CA GLY A 32 8.25 -27.07 -2.78
C GLY A 32 8.62 -26.24 -3.98
N GLY A 33 7.88 -26.38 -5.08
CA GLY A 33 8.14 -25.65 -6.31
C GLY A 33 6.95 -25.57 -7.26
N ILE A 34 6.68 -24.37 -7.74
CA ILE A 34 5.64 -24.07 -8.73
C ILE A 34 6.17 -23.03 -9.71
N ARG A 35 5.80 -23.19 -10.99
CA ARG A 35 6.13 -22.24 -12.04
C ARG A 35 4.85 -21.68 -12.64
N PHE A 36 4.80 -20.37 -12.72
CA PHE A 36 3.80 -19.59 -13.43
C PHE A 36 4.26 -19.46 -14.88
N LEU A 37 3.39 -19.85 -15.79
CA LEU A 37 3.63 -19.78 -17.23
C LEU A 37 3.04 -18.50 -17.79
N THR A 38 3.49 -18.16 -19.00
CA THR A 38 3.12 -16.92 -19.69
C THR A 38 1.64 -16.86 -20.10
N ASP A 39 0.94 -18.00 -20.04
CA ASP A 39 -0.49 -18.14 -20.30
C ASP A 39 -1.35 -18.04 -19.02
N GLY A 40 -0.74 -17.65 -17.90
CA GLY A 40 -1.40 -17.54 -16.59
C GLY A 40 -1.62 -18.88 -15.87
N THR A 41 -1.25 -20.01 -16.48
CA THR A 41 -1.35 -21.32 -15.83
C THR A 41 -0.16 -21.63 -14.94
N THR A 42 -0.28 -22.66 -14.10
CA THR A 42 0.78 -23.09 -13.19
C THR A 42 1.13 -24.56 -13.39
N ILE A 43 2.42 -24.89 -13.27
CA ILE A 43 2.90 -26.27 -13.26
C ILE A 43 3.78 -26.55 -12.03
N PRO A 44 3.74 -27.78 -11.47
CA PRO A 44 4.76 -28.24 -10.54
C PRO A 44 6.16 -28.07 -11.14
N TYR A 45 7.10 -27.51 -10.39
CA TYR A 45 8.44 -27.25 -10.91
C TYR A 45 9.55 -27.78 -10.00
N ALA A 46 10.14 -28.90 -10.42
CA ALA A 46 11.24 -29.54 -9.70
C ALA A 46 12.57 -28.85 -10.01
N GLY A 47 13.22 -28.33 -8.98
CA GLY A 47 14.59 -27.81 -9.04
C GLY A 47 15.14 -27.36 -7.70
N ASN A 48 14.49 -27.82 -6.62
CA ASN A 48 14.70 -27.37 -5.25
C ASN A 48 15.15 -28.52 -4.34
N GLU A 49 16.07 -29.36 -4.82
CA GLU A 49 16.28 -30.70 -4.26
C GLU A 49 16.80 -30.72 -2.81
N ASP A 50 17.32 -29.60 -2.29
CA ASP A 50 17.96 -29.51 -0.97
C ASP A 50 17.36 -28.46 -0.02
N ASN A 51 16.30 -27.74 -0.40
CA ASN A 51 15.71 -26.78 0.54
C ASN A 51 14.63 -27.40 1.41
N THR A 52 14.76 -27.10 2.70
CA THR A 52 13.86 -27.50 3.76
C THR A 52 13.56 -26.26 4.58
N TRP A 53 12.58 -25.48 4.12
CA TRP A 53 12.18 -24.24 4.78
C TRP A 53 10.80 -24.43 5.40
N TYR A 54 10.62 -23.86 6.59
CA TYR A 54 9.30 -23.75 7.19
C TYR A 54 8.55 -22.58 6.55
N GLU A 55 9.24 -21.44 6.36
CA GLU A 55 8.67 -20.16 5.93
C GLU A 55 9.77 -19.13 5.60
N GLY A 56 9.36 -17.91 5.19
CA GLY A 56 10.24 -16.74 5.20
C GLY A 56 11.37 -16.73 4.17
N ASN A 57 11.15 -17.23 2.96
CA ASN A 57 12.19 -17.32 1.94
C ASN A 57 11.96 -16.36 0.76
N THR A 58 13.01 -16.12 -0.03
CA THR A 58 12.98 -15.28 -1.24
C THR A 58 13.47 -16.04 -2.46
N VAL A 59 12.89 -15.76 -3.63
CA VAL A 59 13.36 -16.25 -4.93
C VAL A 59 13.56 -15.09 -5.90
N VAL A 60 14.75 -15.00 -6.49
CA VAL A 60 15.05 -14.03 -7.56
C VAL A 60 15.06 -14.73 -8.90
N ASN A 61 14.21 -14.27 -9.81
CA ASN A 61 14.02 -14.84 -11.14
C ASN A 61 14.70 -13.98 -12.21
N ASP A 62 14.99 -14.56 -13.37
CA ASP A 62 15.22 -13.82 -14.61
C ASP A 62 13.92 -13.58 -15.39
N GLU A 63 14.00 -12.82 -16.47
CA GLU A 63 12.86 -12.53 -17.36
C GLU A 63 12.23 -13.79 -18.01
N PHE A 64 12.93 -14.93 -17.96
CA PHE A 64 12.47 -16.22 -18.45
C PHE A 64 12.03 -17.16 -17.31
N GLY A 65 11.90 -16.65 -16.08
CA GLY A 65 11.43 -17.40 -14.93
C GLY A 65 12.43 -18.43 -14.41
N ASN A 66 13.70 -18.34 -14.79
CA ASN A 66 14.76 -19.15 -14.20
C ASN A 66 15.22 -18.51 -12.89
N VAL A 67 15.53 -19.35 -11.91
CA VAL A 67 16.02 -18.87 -10.62
C VAL A 67 17.49 -18.45 -10.73
N VAL A 68 17.75 -17.16 -10.49
CA VAL A 68 19.08 -16.55 -10.41
C VAL A 68 19.73 -16.94 -9.09
N PHE A 69 19.03 -16.71 -7.98
CA PHE A 69 19.38 -17.17 -6.64
C PHE A 69 18.13 -17.25 -5.75
N GLN A 70 18.27 -17.91 -4.61
CA GLN A 70 17.23 -18.06 -3.61
C GLN A 70 17.84 -17.90 -2.21
N ALA A 71 17.07 -17.39 -1.27
CA ALA A 71 17.52 -17.19 0.09
C ALA A 71 16.47 -17.66 1.09
N SER A 72 16.92 -18.34 2.14
CA SER A 72 16.19 -18.40 3.41
C SER A 72 16.84 -17.44 4.39
N PRO A 73 16.27 -17.23 5.58
CA PRO A 73 16.86 -16.29 6.55
C PRO A 73 18.28 -16.70 6.97
N LYS A 74 18.64 -17.98 6.80
CA LYS A 74 19.93 -18.57 7.19
C LYS A 74 20.92 -18.77 6.05
N TYR A 75 20.47 -18.87 4.80
CA TYR A 75 21.34 -19.24 3.69
C TYR A 75 20.94 -18.58 2.39
N LEU A 76 21.93 -18.01 1.69
CA LEU A 76 21.85 -17.67 0.28
C LEU A 76 22.34 -18.86 -0.56
N ARG A 77 21.57 -19.25 -1.57
CA ARG A 77 21.86 -20.38 -2.46
C ARG A 77 21.68 -20.02 -3.92
N ARG A 78 22.38 -20.76 -4.78
CA ARG A 78 22.08 -20.89 -6.20
C ARG A 78 22.05 -22.36 -6.55
N SER A 79 20.89 -22.88 -6.94
CA SER A 79 20.65 -24.33 -6.99
C SER A 79 20.99 -24.97 -5.61
N THR A 80 21.71 -26.09 -5.60
CA THR A 80 22.13 -26.81 -4.38
C THR A 80 23.34 -26.18 -3.67
N LEU A 81 24.03 -25.23 -4.32
CA LEU A 81 25.22 -24.59 -3.75
C LEU A 81 24.82 -23.51 -2.73
N ILE A 82 25.33 -23.64 -1.50
CA ILE A 82 25.31 -22.57 -0.49
C ILE A 82 26.40 -21.56 -0.84
N ILE A 83 26.00 -20.34 -1.16
CA ILE A 83 26.90 -19.22 -1.48
C ILE A 83 27.36 -18.54 -0.18
N LYS A 84 26.43 -18.32 0.75
CA LYS A 84 26.69 -17.60 1.99
C LYS A 84 25.76 -18.07 3.11
N GLN A 85 26.30 -18.16 4.32
CA GLN A 85 25.52 -18.28 5.54
C GLN A 85 25.12 -16.87 6.02
N LEU A 86 23.84 -16.70 6.32
CA LEU A 86 23.23 -15.45 6.79
C LEU A 86 23.03 -15.49 8.30
N LEU A 87 22.62 -14.36 8.90
CA LEU A 87 22.47 -14.22 10.35
C LEU A 87 21.02 -14.44 10.84
N GLY A 88 20.09 -14.78 9.96
CA GLY A 88 18.70 -15.07 10.32
C GLY A 88 18.46 -16.49 10.86
N GLY A 89 17.20 -16.77 11.17
CA GLY A 89 16.74 -17.98 11.87
C GLY A 89 16.33 -19.13 10.96
N ASN A 90 15.83 -20.22 11.56
CA ASN A 90 15.26 -21.35 10.79
C ASN A 90 13.77 -21.17 10.48
N SER A 91 13.08 -20.35 11.27
CA SER A 91 11.68 -19.96 11.12
C SER A 91 11.60 -18.44 11.24
N ALA A 92 10.75 -17.81 10.46
CA ALA A 92 10.36 -16.40 10.56
C ALA A 92 9.35 -16.16 9.44
N THR A 93 8.13 -15.78 9.77
CA THR A 93 6.99 -15.65 8.85
C THR A 93 7.38 -14.96 7.54
N GLN A 94 8.05 -13.80 7.62
CA GLN A 94 8.70 -13.13 6.49
C GLN A 94 10.18 -12.90 6.79
N GLY A 95 10.95 -13.99 6.88
CA GLY A 95 12.33 -13.94 7.33
C GLY A 95 13.40 -13.52 6.30
N SER A 96 13.06 -13.38 5.02
CA SER A 96 14.04 -13.02 3.98
C SER A 96 13.39 -12.15 2.90
N LEU A 97 14.13 -11.14 2.46
CA LEU A 97 13.72 -10.23 1.41
C LEU A 97 14.93 -9.74 0.61
N ALA A 98 14.93 -10.00 -0.69
CA ALA A 98 15.94 -9.47 -1.61
C ALA A 98 15.39 -8.22 -2.33
N VAL A 99 16.19 -7.17 -2.37
CA VAL A 99 15.83 -5.88 -2.99
C VAL A 99 16.93 -5.51 -3.96
N GLN A 100 16.57 -5.26 -5.21
CA GLN A 100 17.51 -4.76 -6.20
C GLN A 100 17.81 -3.29 -5.94
N ILE A 101 19.10 -2.95 -5.91
CA ILE A 101 19.54 -1.55 -5.92
C ILE A 101 19.35 -1.02 -7.35
N PRO A 102 18.61 0.08 -7.56
CA PRO A 102 18.46 0.68 -8.88
C PRO A 102 19.76 1.25 -9.44
N GLY A 103 19.87 1.31 -10.76
CA GLY A 103 21.04 1.86 -11.45
C GLY A 103 21.83 0.87 -12.29
N GLU A 104 21.16 0.16 -13.20
CA GLU A 104 21.87 -0.47 -14.31
C GLU A 104 22.61 0.60 -15.09
N THR A 105 23.94 0.52 -15.17
CA THR A 105 24.63 1.27 -16.22
C THR A 105 24.22 0.63 -17.54
N PRO A 106 23.66 1.37 -18.52
CA PRO A 106 23.27 0.79 -19.80
C PRO A 106 24.44 0.03 -20.43
N GLY A 107 24.26 -1.28 -20.66
CA GLY A 107 25.30 -2.19 -21.16
C GLY A 107 26.14 -2.89 -20.10
N SER A 108 25.88 -2.68 -18.79
CA SER A 108 26.48 -3.47 -17.73
C SER A 108 25.61 -4.69 -17.40
N ASN A 109 26.20 -5.87 -17.50
CA ASN A 109 25.57 -7.12 -17.09
C ASN A 109 25.71 -7.34 -15.57
N VAL A 110 25.57 -6.29 -14.76
CA VAL A 110 25.82 -6.36 -13.31
C VAL A 110 24.65 -5.77 -12.55
N TYR A 111 24.12 -6.55 -11.63
CA TYR A 111 23.02 -6.18 -10.75
C TYR A 111 23.49 -6.24 -9.30
N LYS A 112 23.00 -5.33 -8.49
CA LYS A 112 23.32 -5.25 -7.07
C LYS A 112 22.05 -5.45 -6.26
N PHE A 113 22.15 -6.17 -5.15
CA PHE A 113 21.04 -6.41 -4.25
C PHE A 113 21.45 -6.19 -2.80
N LEU A 114 20.48 -5.77 -2.00
CA LEU A 114 20.49 -5.95 -0.55
C LEU A 114 19.61 -7.16 -0.23
N LEU A 115 20.16 -8.12 0.50
CA LEU A 115 19.42 -9.25 1.03
C LEU A 115 19.25 -9.08 2.53
N PHE A 116 18.02 -8.83 2.95
CA PHE A 116 17.63 -8.72 4.35
C PHE A 116 17.27 -10.10 4.91
N SER A 117 17.60 -10.34 6.18
CA SER A 117 17.17 -11.54 6.90
C SER A 117 16.85 -11.29 8.37
N LEU A 118 15.85 -12.02 8.86
CA LEU A 118 15.35 -11.99 10.23
C LEU A 118 15.52 -13.33 10.96
N LYS A 119 15.55 -13.31 12.29
CA LYS A 119 15.38 -14.53 13.12
C LYS A 119 13.95 -14.64 13.64
N ALA A 120 13.55 -15.89 13.86
CA ALA A 120 12.33 -16.21 14.58
C ALA A 120 12.30 -15.53 15.93
N VAL A 121 11.12 -15.15 16.40
CA VAL A 121 10.96 -14.67 17.77
C VAL A 121 11.41 -15.72 18.79
N GLU A 122 11.23 -17.02 18.49
CA GLU A 122 11.59 -18.16 19.33
C GLU A 122 13.10 -18.38 19.42
N ASP A 123 13.87 -17.90 18.44
CA ASP A 123 15.34 -17.95 18.46
C ASP A 123 15.93 -16.90 19.46
N GLY A 124 15.08 -15.99 19.95
CA GLY A 124 15.35 -15.09 21.08
C GLY A 124 16.21 -13.85 20.78
N GLY A 125 15.84 -12.72 21.40
CA GLY A 125 16.68 -11.53 21.59
C GLY A 125 16.96 -10.66 20.35
N ALA A 126 17.44 -9.44 20.61
CA ALA A 126 18.14 -8.61 19.64
C ALA A 126 19.66 -8.90 19.66
N PRO A 127 20.38 -8.67 18.55
CA PRO A 127 19.86 -8.28 17.26
C PRO A 127 19.37 -9.48 16.43
N ASN A 128 18.31 -9.25 15.66
CA ASN A 128 17.72 -10.26 14.79
C ASN A 128 17.48 -9.79 13.35
N PHE A 129 17.88 -8.57 12.99
CA PHE A 129 17.72 -8.03 11.64
C PHE A 129 19.07 -7.70 11.00
N SER A 130 19.35 -8.34 9.87
CA SER A 130 20.64 -8.24 9.18
C SER A 130 20.49 -8.02 7.69
N VAL A 131 21.54 -7.52 7.06
CA VAL A 131 21.62 -7.30 5.62
C VAL A 131 22.90 -7.91 5.06
N CYS A 132 22.85 -8.33 3.79
CA CYS A 132 23.98 -8.83 3.02
C CYS A 132 23.99 -8.17 1.64
N PHE A 133 25.13 -7.62 1.24
CA PHE A 133 25.30 -7.10 -0.12
C PHE A 133 25.60 -8.23 -1.11
N ILE A 134 24.87 -8.25 -2.23
CA ILE A 134 25.03 -9.24 -3.30
C ILE A 134 25.30 -8.54 -4.62
N ARG A 135 26.29 -9.07 -5.35
CA ARG A 135 26.56 -8.72 -6.74
C ARG A 135 26.24 -9.91 -7.64
N VAL A 136 25.40 -9.68 -8.64
CA VAL A 136 25.07 -10.65 -9.67
C VAL A 136 25.65 -10.17 -11.00
N SER A 137 26.41 -11.01 -11.69
CA SER A 137 26.88 -10.73 -13.06
C SER A 137 26.24 -11.69 -14.05
N SER A 138 25.74 -11.20 -15.19
CA SER A 138 25.22 -12.03 -16.28
C SER A 138 26.20 -12.11 -17.47
N SER A 139 26.19 -13.23 -18.19
CA SER A 139 27.02 -13.40 -19.39
C SER A 139 26.40 -14.41 -20.36
N GLY A 140 26.66 -14.25 -21.65
CA GLY A 140 26.15 -15.16 -22.68
C GLY A 140 24.68 -14.91 -23.09
N SER A 141 24.20 -15.74 -24.02
CA SER A 141 22.81 -15.78 -24.48
C SER A 141 22.45 -17.26 -24.71
N PRO A 142 21.60 -17.89 -23.86
CA PRO A 142 20.87 -17.32 -22.72
C PRO A 142 21.81 -16.87 -21.56
N PRO A 143 21.34 -15.97 -20.68
CA PRO A 143 22.16 -15.42 -19.62
C PRO A 143 22.56 -16.49 -18.58
N VAL A 144 23.85 -16.53 -18.26
CA VAL A 144 24.41 -17.29 -17.14
C VAL A 144 24.79 -16.32 -16.04
N TYR A 145 24.19 -16.51 -14.87
CA TYR A 145 24.39 -15.67 -13.71
C TYR A 145 25.49 -16.19 -12.77
N SER A 146 26.39 -15.31 -12.37
CA SER A 146 27.35 -15.49 -11.28
C SER A 146 26.90 -14.65 -10.09
N VAL A 147 26.83 -15.23 -8.90
CA VAL A 147 26.32 -14.58 -7.69
C VAL A 147 27.43 -14.58 -6.65
N VAL A 148 27.80 -13.38 -6.19
CA VAL A 148 28.82 -13.16 -5.17
C VAL A 148 28.18 -12.37 -4.03
N ALA A 149 28.37 -12.83 -2.80
CA ALA A 149 27.80 -12.21 -1.60
C ALA A 149 28.90 -11.86 -0.60
N HIS A 150 28.76 -10.69 0.03
CA HIS A 150 29.60 -10.26 1.13
C HIS A 150 29.14 -10.94 2.44
N ASP A 151 29.91 -10.78 3.51
CA ASP A 151 29.46 -11.27 4.81
C ASP A 151 28.27 -10.43 5.31
N PRO A 152 27.25 -11.06 5.91
CA PRO A 152 26.10 -10.36 6.45
C PRO A 152 26.47 -9.58 7.72
N GLU A 153 25.77 -8.48 7.98
CA GLU A 153 25.93 -7.66 9.19
C GLU A 153 24.57 -7.30 9.77
N TYR A 154 24.48 -7.21 11.10
CA TYR A 154 23.26 -6.71 11.74
C TYR A 154 23.09 -5.22 11.46
N ILE A 155 21.84 -4.81 11.23
CA ILE A 155 21.50 -3.40 11.06
C ILE A 155 21.44 -2.73 12.44
N TYR A 156 20.88 -3.41 13.44
CA TYR A 156 20.78 -2.89 14.82
C TYR A 156 21.57 -3.75 15.79
N GLU A 157 21.93 -3.19 16.94
CA GLU A 157 22.56 -3.95 18.03
C GLU A 157 21.55 -4.37 19.11
N ASP A 158 20.45 -3.62 19.25
CA ASP A 158 19.53 -3.68 20.38
C ASP A 158 18.04 -3.72 20.01
N ILE A 159 17.68 -3.41 18.76
CA ILE A 159 16.29 -3.50 18.29
C ILE A 159 15.96 -4.94 17.90
N ARG A 160 14.84 -5.42 18.45
CA ARG A 160 14.23 -6.70 18.09
C ARG A 160 13.10 -6.44 17.10
N MET A 161 13.21 -7.02 15.92
CA MET A 161 12.15 -7.01 14.92
C MET A 161 11.15 -8.14 15.14
N SER A 162 9.90 -7.88 14.78
CA SER A 162 8.90 -8.90 14.49
C SER A 162 9.28 -9.66 13.21
N GLU A 163 8.52 -10.70 12.88
CA GLU A 163 8.73 -11.49 11.66
C GLU A 163 8.04 -10.89 10.43
N LYS A 164 7.86 -9.57 10.43
CA LYS A 164 7.19 -8.79 9.38
C LYS A 164 8.22 -7.98 8.61
N LEU A 165 8.42 -8.35 7.35
CA LEU A 165 9.36 -7.71 6.44
C LEU A 165 8.79 -7.75 5.03
N THR A 166 8.67 -6.59 4.41
CA THR A 166 8.06 -6.47 3.09
C THR A 166 8.62 -5.28 2.33
N SER A 167 8.25 -5.16 1.06
CA SER A 167 8.64 -4.03 0.22
C SER A 167 7.56 -3.63 -0.77
N THR A 168 7.66 -2.38 -1.23
CA THR A 168 6.97 -1.90 -2.41
C THR A 168 7.90 -0.99 -3.20
N THR A 169 7.62 -0.82 -4.48
CA THR A 169 8.47 -0.07 -5.40
C THR A 169 7.78 1.21 -5.84
N ASP A 170 8.53 2.26 -6.14
CA ASP A 170 8.07 3.47 -6.83
C ASP A 170 8.94 3.75 -8.06
N MET A 171 8.85 4.95 -8.63
CA MET A 171 9.64 5.31 -9.82
C MET A 171 11.14 5.48 -9.53
N ASN A 172 11.51 5.69 -8.25
CA ASN A 172 12.87 6.03 -7.84
C ASN A 172 13.61 4.86 -7.19
N GLY A 173 12.88 3.85 -6.70
CA GLY A 173 13.48 2.68 -6.08
C GLY A 173 12.49 1.80 -5.32
N THR A 174 13.00 1.13 -4.29
CA THR A 174 12.23 0.19 -3.46
C THR A 174 12.17 0.65 -2.02
N TRP A 175 10.97 0.81 -1.49
CA TRP A 175 10.71 0.93 -0.06
C TRP A 175 10.78 -0.44 0.59
N VAL A 176 11.56 -0.54 1.67
CA VAL A 176 11.66 -1.71 2.55
C VAL A 176 11.07 -1.35 3.89
N VAL A 177 10.20 -2.20 4.43
CA VAL A 177 9.54 -1.97 5.71
C VAL A 177 9.66 -3.19 6.61
N ALA A 178 10.16 -2.97 7.82
CA ALA A 178 10.18 -3.93 8.92
C ALA A 178 9.40 -3.35 10.11
N HIS A 179 8.94 -4.21 11.03
CA HIS A 179 8.22 -3.78 12.24
C HIS A 179 8.88 -4.37 13.48
N ASP A 180 8.99 -3.61 14.57
CA ASP A 180 9.53 -4.09 15.85
C ASP A 180 8.66 -5.12 16.56
N PHE A 181 9.23 -5.77 17.57
CA PHE A 181 8.50 -6.56 18.55
C PHE A 181 9.20 -6.47 19.89
N ASN A 182 8.44 -6.25 20.95
CA ASN A 182 8.97 -6.25 22.31
C ASN A 182 7.98 -6.95 23.26
N PRO A 183 8.37 -8.04 23.95
CA PRO A 183 7.45 -8.75 24.82
C PRO A 183 7.04 -7.93 26.05
N ASP A 184 7.90 -7.00 26.51
CA ASP A 184 7.77 -6.35 27.81
C ASP A 184 7.34 -4.87 27.73
N PHE A 185 7.45 -4.23 26.56
CA PHE A 185 7.24 -2.79 26.37
C PHE A 185 6.50 -2.48 25.08
N GLU A 186 6.04 -1.25 24.93
CA GLU A 186 5.41 -0.74 23.71
C GLU A 186 6.31 -0.95 22.47
N ALA A 187 5.80 -1.70 21.47
CA ALA A 187 6.46 -1.97 20.20
C ALA A 187 5.45 -1.85 19.05
N ASN A 188 5.39 -0.67 18.44
CA ASN A 188 4.51 -0.37 17.30
C ASN A 188 5.26 0.42 16.21
N THR A 189 6.56 0.21 16.10
CA THR A 189 7.44 1.02 15.26
C THR A 189 7.76 0.30 13.95
N PHE A 190 7.41 0.98 12.86
CA PHE A 190 7.81 0.61 11.51
C PHE A 190 9.14 1.27 11.17
N TYR A 191 10.13 0.47 10.77
CA TYR A 191 11.41 0.92 10.25
C TYR A 191 11.40 0.83 8.73
N LYS A 192 11.59 1.98 8.07
CA LYS A 192 11.43 2.12 6.62
C LYS A 192 12.70 2.66 5.98
N TYR A 193 13.03 2.14 4.80
CA TYR A 193 14.20 2.57 4.02
C TYR A 193 13.83 2.66 2.54
N HIS A 194 14.21 3.74 1.86
CA HIS A 194 14.03 3.89 0.41
C HIS A 194 15.33 3.60 -0.33
N ILE A 195 15.40 2.43 -0.96
CA ILE A 195 16.57 1.96 -1.70
C ILE A 195 16.51 2.50 -3.13
N THR A 196 17.07 3.69 -3.35
CA THR A 196 17.14 4.37 -4.65
C THR A 196 18.54 4.25 -5.28
N GLU A 197 18.63 4.49 -6.59
CA GLU A 197 19.94 4.60 -7.27
C GLU A 197 20.78 5.74 -6.67
N GLU A 198 20.16 6.89 -6.40
CA GLU A 198 20.84 8.07 -5.86
C GLU A 198 21.53 7.77 -4.52
N LEU A 199 20.86 7.01 -3.65
CA LEU A 199 21.34 6.74 -2.29
C LEU A 199 22.24 5.50 -2.21
N PHE A 200 21.96 4.46 -3.02
CA PHE A 200 22.61 3.15 -2.90
C PHE A 200 23.42 2.71 -4.13
N GLY A 201 23.38 3.44 -5.24
CA GLY A 201 24.04 3.04 -6.49
C GLY A 201 25.56 2.88 -6.36
N ASP A 202 26.19 3.64 -5.46
CA ASP A 202 27.63 3.58 -5.16
C ASP A 202 28.03 2.50 -4.13
N VAL A 203 27.06 1.87 -3.45
CA VAL A 203 27.31 0.82 -2.46
C VAL A 203 27.88 -0.43 -3.13
N ASN A 204 28.96 -0.97 -2.56
CA ASN A 204 29.66 -2.16 -3.06
C ASN A 204 30.03 -3.17 -1.95
N SER A 205 29.56 -2.98 -0.73
CA SER A 205 29.82 -3.88 0.40
C SER A 205 28.69 -3.83 1.44
N THR A 206 28.60 -4.88 2.28
CA THR A 206 27.59 -4.92 3.36
C THR A 206 27.78 -3.78 4.36
N ILE A 207 29.02 -3.43 4.73
CA ILE A 207 29.25 -2.36 5.72
C ILE A 207 28.84 -0.98 5.19
N GLU A 208 29.09 -0.70 3.91
CA GLU A 208 28.59 0.52 3.27
C GLU A 208 27.05 0.54 3.21
N ALA A 209 26.43 -0.62 2.96
CA ALA A 209 24.98 -0.74 2.97
C ALA A 209 24.39 -0.45 4.36
N VAL A 210 24.97 -1.01 5.43
CA VAL A 210 24.53 -0.76 6.81
C VAL A 210 24.64 0.73 7.16
N ASN A 211 25.80 1.35 6.89
CA ASN A 211 25.99 2.78 7.14
C ASN A 211 24.94 3.62 6.39
N ARG A 212 24.67 3.28 5.12
CA ARG A 212 23.67 4.00 4.33
C ARG A 212 22.25 3.81 4.86
N LEU A 213 21.90 2.59 5.29
CA LEU A 213 20.60 2.30 5.90
C LEU A 213 20.38 3.11 7.17
N HIS A 214 21.41 3.29 8.00
CA HIS A 214 21.35 4.17 9.19
C HIS A 214 21.12 5.64 8.83
N ASP A 215 21.75 6.13 7.76
CA ASP A 215 21.60 7.52 7.32
C ASP A 215 20.18 7.83 6.79
N VAL A 216 19.47 6.83 6.26
CA VAL A 216 18.16 7.00 5.59
C VAL A 216 16.99 6.38 6.35
N GLU A 217 17.22 5.91 7.57
CA GLU A 217 16.20 5.25 8.38
C GLU A 217 15.03 6.20 8.69
N MET A 218 13.81 5.71 8.50
CA MET A 218 12.58 6.44 8.82
C MET A 218 11.72 5.63 9.81
N PRO A 219 11.99 5.71 11.13
CA PRO A 219 11.14 5.07 12.11
C PRO A 219 9.81 5.81 12.25
N GLN A 220 8.72 5.07 12.42
CA GLN A 220 7.41 5.63 12.72
C GLN A 220 6.63 4.70 13.63
N SER A 221 6.27 5.20 14.82
CA SER A 221 5.40 4.49 15.76
C SER A 221 3.94 4.80 15.46
N VAL A 222 3.16 3.78 15.12
CA VAL A 222 1.73 3.89 14.80
C VAL A 222 1.06 2.53 14.99
N GLY A 223 -0.22 2.54 15.35
CA GLY A 223 -1.02 1.31 15.46
C GLY A 223 -0.79 0.52 16.74
N ALA A 224 -1.31 -0.70 16.73
CA ALA A 224 -1.31 -1.61 17.87
C ALA A 224 0.10 -2.10 18.20
N HIS A 225 0.37 -2.26 19.50
CA HIS A 225 1.66 -2.76 19.93
C HIS A 225 1.77 -4.29 19.72
N HIS A 226 2.85 -4.72 19.09
CA HIS A 226 3.28 -6.10 18.96
C HIS A 226 4.03 -6.52 20.23
N THR A 227 3.27 -6.93 21.25
CA THR A 227 3.78 -7.26 22.59
C THR A 227 3.14 -8.54 23.12
N GLY A 228 3.54 -8.96 24.32
CA GLY A 228 3.02 -10.16 24.96
C GLY A 228 3.78 -11.42 24.57
N GLN A 229 3.07 -12.53 24.36
CA GLN A 229 3.69 -13.79 23.97
C GLN A 229 4.28 -13.69 22.54
N GLY A 230 5.19 -14.59 22.20
CA GLY A 230 5.94 -14.52 20.93
C GLY A 230 5.06 -14.55 19.68
N GLU A 231 3.85 -15.10 19.79
CA GLU A 231 2.87 -15.26 18.72
C GLU A 231 2.52 -13.93 18.04
N ASN A 232 2.47 -12.81 18.77
CA ASN A 232 2.20 -11.49 18.18
C ASN A 232 3.35 -10.94 17.31
N ALA A 233 4.56 -11.51 17.42
CA ALA A 233 5.66 -11.20 16.52
C ALA A 233 5.49 -11.85 15.13
N GLN A 234 4.77 -12.96 15.05
CA GLN A 234 4.54 -13.70 13.81
C GLN A 234 3.49 -13.01 12.92
N GLY A 235 3.21 -13.58 11.75
CA GLY A 235 2.15 -13.13 10.85
C GLY A 235 2.67 -12.22 9.73
N GLN A 236 1.93 -12.19 8.61
CA GLN A 236 2.34 -11.47 7.40
C GLN A 236 2.06 -9.96 7.48
N MET A 237 2.88 -9.19 6.76
CA MET A 237 2.72 -7.78 6.43
C MET A 237 2.97 -7.58 4.94
N LYS A 238 2.05 -6.93 4.23
CA LYS A 238 2.09 -6.80 2.77
C LYS A 238 1.61 -5.45 2.28
N PHE A 239 2.19 -5.02 1.17
CA PHE A 239 1.67 -3.89 0.42
C PHE A 239 0.55 -4.33 -0.54
N SER A 240 -0.40 -3.44 -0.82
CA SER A 240 -1.27 -3.56 -2.00
C SER A 240 -0.43 -3.53 -3.28
N SER A 241 -0.95 -4.04 -4.40
CA SER A 241 -0.18 -4.13 -5.65
C SER A 241 0.36 -2.79 -6.16
N ASP A 242 -0.30 -1.67 -5.85
CA ASP A 242 0.19 -0.30 -6.14
C ASP A 242 1.14 0.27 -5.10
N GLY A 243 1.28 -0.36 -3.94
CA GLY A 243 2.09 0.11 -2.83
C GLY A 243 1.45 1.24 -2.02
N THR A 244 0.18 1.58 -2.25
CA THR A 244 -0.49 2.69 -1.55
C THR A 244 -1.08 2.28 -0.21
N LYS A 245 -1.17 0.97 0.05
CA LYS A 245 -1.66 0.43 1.32
C LYS A 245 -0.66 -0.58 1.88
N LEU A 246 -0.48 -0.57 3.18
CA LEU A 246 0.26 -1.57 3.94
C LEU A 246 -0.72 -2.25 4.88
N GLY A 247 -0.88 -3.57 4.79
CA GLY A 247 -1.72 -4.37 5.67
C GLY A 247 -0.88 -5.35 6.46
N LEU A 248 -1.28 -5.66 7.70
CA LEU A 248 -0.63 -6.66 8.54
C LEU A 248 -1.61 -7.37 9.46
N VAL A 249 -1.18 -8.49 10.02
CA VAL A 249 -1.91 -9.22 11.07
C VAL A 249 -1.08 -9.39 12.34
N ILE A 250 -1.77 -9.39 13.48
CA ILE A 250 -1.24 -9.63 14.82
C ILE A 250 -1.91 -10.91 15.36
N PRO A 251 -1.22 -12.06 15.29
CA PRO A 251 -1.82 -13.38 15.44
C PRO A 251 -2.67 -13.62 16.68
N GLU A 252 -2.08 -13.59 17.87
CA GLU A 252 -2.77 -13.91 19.13
C GLU A 252 -3.77 -12.82 19.53
N ALA A 253 -3.44 -11.55 19.24
CA ALA A 253 -4.38 -10.44 19.44
C ALA A 253 -5.60 -10.51 18.50
N ARG A 254 -5.53 -11.31 17.42
CA ARG A 254 -6.55 -11.43 16.37
C ARG A 254 -6.91 -10.09 15.73
N ILE A 255 -5.92 -9.22 15.62
CA ILE A 255 -6.06 -7.90 15.02
C ILE A 255 -5.44 -7.96 13.63
N PHE A 256 -6.08 -7.34 12.65
CA PHE A 256 -5.37 -6.87 11.47
C PHE A 256 -5.45 -5.35 11.42
N GLU A 257 -4.46 -4.75 10.75
CA GLU A 257 -4.38 -3.31 10.53
C GLU A 257 -4.07 -3.03 9.07
N ILE A 258 -4.61 -1.92 8.57
CA ILE A 258 -4.38 -1.43 7.23
C ILE A 258 -4.00 0.04 7.34
N TYR A 259 -2.99 0.45 6.59
CA TYR A 259 -2.46 1.79 6.56
C TYR A 259 -2.46 2.30 5.13
N THR A 260 -2.72 3.58 4.92
CA THR A 260 -2.31 4.25 3.69
C THR A 260 -0.83 4.56 3.79
N PHE A 261 -0.07 4.19 2.76
CA PHE A 261 1.36 4.44 2.65
C PHE A 261 1.61 5.49 1.57
N ASN A 262 2.19 6.62 1.97
CA ASN A 262 2.63 7.63 1.03
C ASN A 262 4.03 7.26 0.52
N LYS A 263 4.10 6.84 -0.75
CA LYS A 263 5.34 6.42 -1.39
C LYS A 263 6.32 7.58 -1.66
N SER A 264 5.88 8.83 -1.66
CA SER A 264 6.79 9.97 -1.89
C SER A 264 7.64 10.30 -0.66
N ASN A 265 7.15 9.98 0.55
CA ASN A 265 7.84 10.32 1.80
C ASN A 265 7.90 9.17 2.83
N GLY A 266 7.37 8.00 2.51
CA GLY A 266 7.36 6.83 3.37
C GLY A 266 6.40 6.90 4.56
N MET A 267 5.51 7.89 4.68
CA MET A 267 4.62 8.02 5.84
C MET A 267 3.46 7.02 5.80
N LEU A 268 3.14 6.44 6.95
CA LEU A 268 1.89 5.70 7.22
C LEU A 268 0.88 6.67 7.85
N SER A 269 -0.39 6.66 7.43
CA SER A 269 -1.40 7.55 8.02
C SER A 269 -2.23 6.87 9.12
N ASP A 270 -2.30 7.48 10.30
CA ASP A 270 -3.09 7.00 11.44
C ASP A 270 -4.61 7.02 11.17
N GLU A 271 -5.08 7.91 10.28
CA GLU A 271 -6.51 8.06 9.99
C GLU A 271 -7.12 6.87 9.24
N SER A 272 -6.28 5.97 8.71
CA SER A 272 -6.72 4.77 7.98
C SER A 272 -6.54 3.49 8.78
N ILE A 273 -6.13 3.53 10.06
CA ILE A 273 -5.94 2.31 10.87
C ILE A 273 -7.28 1.61 11.03
N HIS A 274 -7.57 0.66 10.16
CA HIS A 274 -8.64 -0.29 10.36
C HIS A 274 -8.15 -1.40 11.27
N SER A 275 -7.92 -1.06 12.55
CA SER A 275 -7.67 -2.06 13.57
C SER A 275 -8.98 -2.81 13.82
N HIS A 276 -9.05 -4.04 13.34
CA HIS A 276 -10.25 -4.85 13.43
C HIS A 276 -9.93 -6.16 14.14
N THR A 277 -10.63 -6.40 15.26
CA THR A 277 -10.56 -7.68 15.96
C THR A 277 -11.44 -8.70 15.25
N VAL A 278 -10.84 -9.81 14.82
CA VAL A 278 -11.55 -10.90 14.13
C VAL A 278 -12.38 -11.71 15.13
N SER A 279 -13.66 -11.91 14.81
CA SER A 279 -14.68 -12.57 15.63
C SER A 279 -15.68 -13.25 14.70
N PRO A 280 -16.28 -14.42 15.05
CA PRO A 280 -16.29 -15.09 16.36
C PRO A 280 -15.26 -16.22 16.54
N SER A 281 -14.40 -16.47 15.55
CA SER A 281 -13.39 -17.53 15.64
C SER A 281 -12.44 -17.30 16.81
N ASN A 282 -11.90 -18.40 17.36
CA ASN A 282 -10.79 -18.35 18.29
C ASN A 282 -9.43 -18.61 17.60
N GLY A 283 -9.39 -18.42 16.28
CA GLY A 283 -8.19 -18.63 15.48
C GLY A 283 -7.19 -17.50 15.64
N TYR A 284 -5.90 -17.83 15.65
CA TYR A 284 -4.83 -16.85 15.52
C TYR A 284 -4.62 -16.55 14.06
N LEU A 285 -4.63 -15.26 13.72
CA LEU A 285 -4.33 -14.81 12.36
C LEU A 285 -2.89 -15.21 11.99
N TYR A 286 -2.62 -15.38 10.71
CA TYR A 286 -1.27 -15.67 10.24
C TYR A 286 -0.99 -15.03 8.88
N GLY A 287 -1.81 -15.34 7.87
CA GLY A 287 -1.61 -14.81 6.53
C GLY A 287 -2.47 -13.58 6.26
N CYS A 288 -1.98 -12.73 5.37
CA CYS A 288 -2.77 -11.66 4.79
C CYS A 288 -2.35 -11.36 3.35
N GLU A 289 -3.29 -10.90 2.53
CA GLU A 289 -3.02 -10.47 1.16
C GLU A 289 -4.07 -9.48 0.65
N PHE A 290 -3.66 -8.54 -0.19
CA PHE A 290 -4.61 -7.69 -0.93
C PHE A 290 -5.04 -8.36 -2.23
N SER A 291 -6.31 -8.20 -2.57
CA SER A 291 -6.77 -8.36 -3.96
C SER A 291 -5.95 -7.48 -4.92
N PRO A 292 -5.81 -7.84 -6.21
CA PRO A 292 -5.11 -7.01 -7.19
C PRO A 292 -5.62 -5.56 -7.25
N THR A 293 -6.94 -5.36 -7.09
CA THR A 293 -7.55 -4.03 -7.06
C THR A 293 -7.27 -3.26 -5.76
N GLY A 294 -6.83 -3.92 -4.69
CA GLY A 294 -6.65 -3.32 -3.37
C GLY A 294 -7.95 -3.03 -2.63
N ARG A 295 -9.09 -3.55 -3.11
CA ARG A 295 -10.44 -3.31 -2.56
C ARG A 295 -10.86 -4.34 -1.52
N ILE A 296 -10.37 -5.57 -1.67
CA ILE A 296 -10.61 -6.66 -0.74
C ILE A 296 -9.28 -7.00 -0.06
N PHE A 297 -9.31 -7.10 1.26
CA PHE A 297 -8.22 -7.63 2.07
C PHE A 297 -8.58 -9.04 2.52
N TYR A 298 -7.64 -9.96 2.39
CA TYR A 298 -7.80 -11.36 2.79
C TYR A 298 -6.97 -11.60 4.05
N THR A 299 -7.54 -12.33 5.01
CA THR A 299 -6.80 -12.83 6.17
C THR A 299 -7.04 -14.32 6.36
N SER A 300 -6.09 -15.02 6.96
CA SER A 300 -6.19 -16.45 7.27
C SER A 300 -5.81 -16.74 8.71
N GLU A 301 -6.38 -17.81 9.27
CA GLU A 301 -6.07 -18.31 10.61
C GLU A 301 -5.29 -19.62 10.56
N GLY A 302 -4.08 -19.59 11.13
CA GLY A 302 -3.18 -20.74 11.13
C GLY A 302 -3.39 -21.64 12.35
N GLN A 303 -3.47 -21.04 13.52
CA GLN A 303 -3.61 -21.73 14.81
C GLN A 303 -4.90 -21.33 15.51
N ALA A 304 -5.21 -21.91 16.68
CA ALA A 304 -6.30 -21.44 17.54
C ALA A 304 -6.02 -21.82 18.99
N ASP A 305 -6.80 -21.25 19.92
CA ASP A 305 -6.81 -21.66 21.33
C ASP A 305 -7.22 -23.13 21.47
N GLY A 306 -6.21 -24.00 21.54
CA GLY A 306 -6.37 -25.44 21.67
C GLY A 306 -6.78 -26.16 20.38
N PRO A 307 -6.88 -27.50 20.46
CA PRO A 307 -7.00 -28.34 19.27
C PRO A 307 -8.36 -28.26 18.57
N TRP A 308 -9.35 -27.55 19.14
CA TRP A 308 -10.76 -27.57 18.68
C TRP A 308 -11.32 -26.20 18.23
N GLY A 309 -10.47 -25.19 18.04
CA GLY A 309 -10.90 -23.90 17.49
C GLY A 309 -11.29 -23.95 16.00
N GLU A 310 -12.12 -22.99 15.58
CA GLU A 310 -12.34 -22.67 14.17
C GLU A 310 -11.14 -21.92 13.61
N ARG A 311 -10.70 -22.32 12.41
CA ARG A 311 -9.75 -21.57 11.59
C ARG A 311 -10.43 -21.23 10.29
N CYS A 312 -10.32 -19.99 9.86
CA CYS A 312 -11.00 -19.49 8.68
C CYS A 312 -10.07 -18.76 7.72
N ILE A 313 -10.53 -18.62 6.48
CA ILE A 313 -10.07 -17.59 5.55
C ILE A 313 -11.21 -16.57 5.42
N TYR A 314 -10.88 -15.29 5.52
CA TYR A 314 -11.83 -14.19 5.46
C TYR A 314 -11.58 -13.30 4.25
N GLN A 315 -12.66 -12.67 3.78
CA GLN A 315 -12.62 -11.50 2.91
C GLN A 315 -13.19 -10.30 3.64
N TRP A 316 -12.44 -9.20 3.59
CA TRP A 316 -12.83 -7.91 4.17
C TRP A 316 -12.97 -6.92 3.02
N ASP A 317 -14.17 -6.34 2.85
CA ASP A 317 -14.35 -5.21 1.94
C ASP A 317 -13.78 -3.96 2.61
N ILE A 318 -12.68 -3.46 2.05
CA ILE A 318 -11.94 -2.31 2.55
C ILE A 318 -12.14 -1.07 1.66
N SER A 319 -13.16 -1.09 0.79
CA SER A 319 -13.55 0.08 0.00
C SER A 319 -14.23 1.16 0.83
N GLN A 320 -14.74 0.81 2.01
CA GLN A 320 -15.52 1.68 2.88
C GLN A 320 -14.68 2.26 4.03
N PRO A 321 -15.03 3.45 4.54
CA PRO A 321 -14.37 4.04 5.71
C PRO A 321 -14.42 3.15 6.97
N THR A 322 -15.46 2.33 7.09
CA THR A 322 -15.63 1.35 8.17
C THR A 322 -15.64 -0.06 7.60
N ILE A 323 -14.81 -0.96 8.15
CA ILE A 323 -14.84 -2.38 7.80
C ILE A 323 -16.07 -3.02 8.46
N GLY A 324 -16.92 -3.66 7.65
CA GLY A 324 -18.05 -4.46 8.11
C GLY A 324 -17.66 -5.91 8.42
N ASP A 325 -18.67 -6.74 8.71
CA ASP A 325 -18.46 -8.18 8.94
C ASP A 325 -17.79 -8.85 7.72
N PRO A 326 -16.87 -9.81 7.94
CA PRO A 326 -16.19 -10.47 6.85
C PRO A 326 -17.10 -11.46 6.14
N TYR A 327 -16.78 -11.75 4.88
CA TYR A 327 -17.25 -12.99 4.25
C TYR A 327 -16.29 -14.13 4.64
N ILE A 328 -16.83 -15.20 5.24
CA ILE A 328 -16.05 -16.40 5.59
C ILE A 328 -15.94 -17.27 4.35
N LEU A 329 -14.73 -17.36 3.81
CA LEU A 329 -14.47 -18.07 2.56
C LEU A 329 -14.25 -19.58 2.76
N ALA A 330 -13.60 -19.93 3.86
CA ALA A 330 -13.31 -21.31 4.23
C ALA A 330 -13.32 -21.42 5.76
N THR A 331 -13.71 -22.59 6.26
CA THR A 331 -13.68 -22.91 7.69
C THR A 331 -13.19 -24.34 7.87
N TYR A 332 -12.33 -24.53 8.86
CA TYR A 332 -11.87 -25.84 9.26
C TYR A 332 -11.91 -25.98 10.79
N PHE A 333 -12.47 -27.12 11.24
CA PHE A 333 -12.60 -27.44 12.64
C PHE A 333 -11.54 -28.48 13.03
N ALA A 334 -10.70 -28.10 13.98
CA ALA A 334 -9.60 -28.87 14.55
C ALA A 334 -8.30 -28.93 13.74
N GLY A 335 -7.18 -29.19 14.43
CA GLY A 335 -5.84 -29.25 13.84
C GLY A 335 -5.08 -27.93 13.93
N ASP A 336 -3.76 -28.02 14.04
CA ASP A 336 -2.87 -26.86 14.08
C ASP A 336 -2.29 -26.58 12.69
N TYR A 337 -1.97 -25.31 12.44
CA TYR A 337 -1.34 -24.81 11.21
C TYR A 337 -2.21 -25.03 9.96
N VAL A 338 -3.49 -24.67 10.02
CA VAL A 338 -4.46 -24.94 8.97
C VAL A 338 -4.32 -23.96 7.81
N TYR A 339 -4.81 -22.72 7.92
CA TYR A 339 -4.74 -21.75 6.82
C TYR A 339 -3.59 -20.78 7.09
N MET A 340 -2.44 -21.03 6.45
CA MET A 340 -1.20 -20.31 6.75
C MET A 340 -1.02 -19.14 5.76
N ALA A 341 0.14 -19.00 5.12
CA ALA A 341 0.45 -17.85 4.27
C ALA A 341 -0.58 -17.66 3.14
N LEU A 342 -0.85 -16.40 2.82
CA LEU A 342 -1.52 -15.98 1.59
C LEU A 342 -0.47 -15.29 0.70
N GLN A 343 -0.56 -15.48 -0.62
CA GLN A 343 0.36 -14.83 -1.57
C GLN A 343 -0.31 -14.60 -2.92
N LEU A 344 -0.35 -13.34 -3.35
CA LEU A 344 -0.72 -12.98 -4.71
C LEU A 344 0.35 -13.50 -5.68
N GLY A 345 -0.10 -14.26 -6.67
CA GLY A 345 0.70 -14.75 -7.79
C GLY A 345 0.77 -13.75 -8.95
N PRO A 346 1.73 -13.93 -9.87
CA PRO A 346 1.84 -13.11 -11.07
C PRO A 346 0.66 -13.28 -12.05
N ASN A 347 -0.21 -14.26 -11.83
CA ASN A 347 -1.44 -14.45 -12.61
C ASN A 347 -2.69 -13.85 -11.93
N ASN A 348 -2.49 -12.89 -11.02
CA ASN A 348 -3.56 -12.20 -10.29
C ASN A 348 -4.45 -13.10 -9.41
N LYS A 349 -4.01 -14.32 -9.08
CA LYS A 349 -4.68 -15.22 -8.14
C LYS A 349 -3.99 -15.20 -6.78
N ILE A 350 -4.73 -15.44 -5.71
CA ILE A 350 -4.14 -15.58 -4.36
C ILE A 350 -4.01 -17.06 -4.04
N TYR A 351 -2.80 -17.48 -3.65
CA TYR A 351 -2.52 -18.85 -3.23
C TYR A 351 -2.39 -18.93 -1.71
N SER A 352 -2.80 -20.05 -1.16
CA SER A 352 -2.73 -20.31 0.28
C SER A 352 -2.11 -21.67 0.57
N THR A 353 -1.24 -21.71 1.57
CA THR A 353 -0.74 -22.96 2.14
C THR A 353 -1.73 -23.51 3.16
N LYS A 354 -1.92 -24.84 3.13
CA LYS A 354 -2.77 -25.55 4.09
C LYS A 354 -2.04 -26.69 4.77
N GLY A 355 -1.88 -26.65 6.09
CA GLY A 355 -1.14 -27.68 6.84
C GLY A 355 0.37 -27.60 6.66
N SER A 356 1.07 -28.55 7.28
CA SER A 356 2.47 -28.84 7.01
C SER A 356 2.59 -29.99 6.00
N HIS A 357 3.67 -30.00 5.21
CA HIS A 357 3.97 -31.10 4.27
C HIS A 357 2.89 -31.39 3.22
N ASN A 358 2.26 -30.35 2.67
CA ASN A 358 1.17 -30.51 1.70
C ASN A 358 1.66 -30.39 0.25
N PRO A 359 1.46 -31.40 -0.63
CA PRO A 359 1.91 -31.35 -2.02
C PRO A 359 1.03 -30.47 -2.93
N LYS A 360 0.12 -29.68 -2.36
CA LYS A 360 -0.78 -28.79 -3.10
C LYS A 360 -0.97 -27.46 -2.36
N LEU A 361 -1.30 -26.44 -3.12
CA LEU A 361 -1.80 -25.16 -2.62
C LEU A 361 -3.31 -25.05 -2.82
N SER A 362 -3.94 -24.26 -1.98
CA SER A 362 -5.28 -23.72 -2.23
C SER A 362 -5.17 -22.44 -3.06
N VAL A 363 -6.22 -22.08 -3.80
CA VAL A 363 -6.24 -20.91 -4.67
C VAL A 363 -7.56 -20.16 -4.59
N ILE A 364 -7.50 -18.83 -4.61
CA ILE A 364 -8.64 -17.94 -4.83
C ILE A 364 -8.53 -17.46 -6.28
N ASN A 365 -9.40 -17.96 -7.15
CA ASN A 365 -9.27 -17.76 -8.59
C ASN A 365 -9.61 -16.33 -9.04
N ASN A 366 -10.55 -15.66 -8.37
CA ASN A 366 -11.03 -14.31 -8.72
C ASN A 366 -10.97 -13.38 -7.51
N PRO A 367 -9.78 -12.99 -7.00
CA PRO A 367 -9.63 -12.28 -5.73
C PRO A 367 -10.19 -10.85 -5.71
N ASN A 368 -10.66 -10.31 -6.84
CA ASN A 368 -11.35 -9.02 -6.87
C ASN A 368 -12.86 -9.13 -6.67
N ILE A 369 -13.40 -10.36 -6.68
CA ILE A 369 -14.82 -10.63 -6.49
C ILE A 369 -15.05 -10.99 -5.02
N PHE A 370 -15.99 -10.30 -4.38
CA PHE A 370 -16.37 -10.56 -3.00
C PHE A 370 -17.39 -11.71 -2.93
N GLY A 371 -17.31 -12.57 -1.91
CA GLY A 371 -18.20 -13.72 -1.72
C GLY A 371 -17.85 -14.93 -2.58
N GLU A 372 -18.82 -15.83 -2.78
CA GLU A 372 -18.66 -17.10 -3.52
C GLU A 372 -18.09 -16.94 -4.93
N GLY A 373 -18.34 -15.80 -5.59
CA GLY A 373 -17.83 -15.51 -6.92
C GLY A 373 -16.30 -15.38 -7.02
N CYS A 374 -15.60 -15.31 -5.87
CA CYS A 374 -14.14 -15.37 -5.86
C CYS A 374 -13.58 -16.74 -6.25
N ASP A 375 -14.43 -17.78 -6.25
CA ASP A 375 -14.12 -19.14 -6.67
C ASP A 375 -12.88 -19.70 -5.94
N TYR A 376 -13.05 -19.94 -4.63
CA TYR A 376 -12.02 -20.53 -3.79
C TYR A 376 -11.99 -22.05 -3.94
N ASP A 377 -10.81 -22.55 -4.30
CA ASP A 377 -10.52 -23.96 -4.51
C ASP A 377 -9.47 -24.44 -3.50
N GLU A 378 -9.90 -25.29 -2.56
CA GLU A 378 -9.01 -25.80 -1.51
C GLU A 378 -8.14 -26.97 -2.01
N ASN A 379 -6.82 -26.88 -1.83
CA ASN A 379 -5.84 -27.93 -2.14
C ASN A 379 -5.96 -28.51 -3.55
N THR A 380 -6.13 -27.65 -4.57
CA THR A 380 -6.30 -28.07 -5.96
C THR A 380 -5.05 -27.89 -6.81
N VAL A 381 -4.18 -26.94 -6.48
CA VAL A 381 -3.02 -26.57 -7.31
C VAL A 381 -1.82 -27.44 -6.96
N PRO A 382 -1.37 -28.34 -7.85
CA PRO A 382 -0.25 -29.23 -7.57
C PRO A 382 1.08 -28.47 -7.60
N ILE A 383 1.99 -28.86 -6.71
CA ILE A 383 3.37 -28.37 -6.67
C ILE A 383 4.35 -29.55 -6.72
N SER A 384 5.63 -29.30 -6.98
CA SER A 384 6.66 -30.28 -6.67
C SER A 384 6.92 -30.28 -5.17
N GLY A 385 7.35 -31.41 -4.60
CA GLY A 385 7.65 -31.49 -3.17
C GLY A 385 6.43 -31.15 -2.32
N GLU A 386 6.64 -30.40 -1.24
CA GLU A 386 5.61 -30.12 -0.24
C GLU A 386 5.70 -28.67 0.27
N ALA A 387 4.55 -28.04 0.45
CA ALA A 387 4.38 -26.76 1.11
C ALA A 387 4.46 -26.93 2.63
N ASN A 388 4.96 -25.90 3.32
CA ASN A 388 4.83 -25.73 4.76
C ASN A 388 4.01 -24.46 5.02
N TRP A 389 4.46 -23.59 5.92
CA TRP A 389 3.66 -22.48 6.40
C TRP A 389 3.77 -21.24 5.52
N GLY A 390 4.99 -20.92 5.07
CA GLY A 390 5.26 -19.73 4.27
C GLY A 390 5.21 -19.93 2.75
N LEU A 391 5.02 -18.82 2.05
CA LEU A 391 5.21 -18.66 0.60
C LEU A 391 6.30 -17.60 0.36
N PRO A 392 6.99 -17.64 -0.80
CA PRO A 392 8.19 -16.83 -0.98
C PRO A 392 7.86 -15.37 -1.31
N SER A 393 8.71 -14.46 -0.84
CA SER A 393 8.89 -13.19 -1.54
C SER A 393 9.60 -13.45 -2.88
N TYR A 394 9.25 -12.69 -3.92
CA TYR A 394 9.87 -12.89 -5.23
C TYR A 394 10.00 -11.59 -6.00
N LEU A 395 11.00 -11.56 -6.88
CA LEU A 395 11.20 -10.50 -7.86
C LEU A 395 11.88 -11.04 -9.10
N THR A 396 11.79 -10.27 -10.18
CA THR A 396 12.50 -10.50 -11.44
C THR A 396 13.65 -9.50 -11.54
N ILE A 397 14.87 -9.99 -11.76
CA ILE A 397 16.06 -9.16 -11.92
C ILE A 397 15.89 -8.18 -13.09
N GLY A 398 16.29 -6.93 -12.89
CA GLY A 398 16.12 -5.85 -13.87
C GLY A 398 14.72 -5.23 -13.89
N GLN A 399 13.75 -5.79 -13.15
CA GLN A 399 12.44 -5.17 -12.96
C GLN A 399 12.36 -4.57 -11.55
N ILE A 400 12.53 -3.24 -11.49
CA ILE A 400 12.47 -2.46 -10.24
C ILE A 400 11.06 -1.91 -10.00
N SER A 401 10.18 -1.97 -11.00
CA SER A 401 8.76 -1.90 -10.74
C SER A 401 8.31 -3.21 -10.09
N ASN A 402 7.34 -3.15 -9.17
CA ASN A 402 6.43 -4.28 -8.93
C ASN A 402 6.05 -4.80 -10.32
N PRO A 403 5.83 -6.11 -10.51
CA PRO A 403 5.14 -6.52 -11.70
C PRO A 403 3.90 -5.61 -11.76
N VAL A 404 3.85 -4.70 -12.74
CA VAL A 404 2.58 -4.32 -13.32
C VAL A 404 2.08 -5.67 -13.76
N ILE A 405 1.24 -6.29 -12.92
CA ILE A 405 0.84 -7.67 -13.08
C ILE A 405 0.06 -7.68 -14.39
N GLY A 406 0.80 -8.05 -15.42
CA GLY A 406 0.47 -7.75 -16.79
C GLY A 406 -0.49 -8.78 -17.29
N CYS A 407 -1.78 -8.49 -17.21
CA CYS A 407 -2.52 -8.68 -18.45
C CYS A 407 -1.84 -7.76 -19.47
N GLN A 408 -1.29 -8.35 -20.54
CA GLN A 408 -0.83 -7.59 -21.69
C GLN A 408 -2.04 -7.03 -22.41
N CYS A 409 -2.45 -5.93 -21.84
CA CYS A 409 -3.48 -5.06 -22.25
C CYS A 409 -2.93 -4.15 -23.32
N THR A 410 -3.52 -4.22 -24.50
CA THR A 410 -3.43 -3.11 -25.45
C THR A 410 -4.31 -1.94 -25.03
N SER A 411 -4.90 -1.98 -23.82
CA SER A 411 -5.56 -0.81 -23.27
C SER A 411 -4.56 0.33 -23.17
N SER A 412 -5.03 1.50 -23.53
CA SER A 412 -4.21 2.70 -23.55
C SER A 412 -5.11 3.84 -23.15
N THR A 413 -5.42 3.86 -21.86
CA THR A 413 -6.06 5.00 -21.25
C THR A 413 -5.05 6.14 -21.18
N THR A 414 -5.48 7.32 -21.58
CA THR A 414 -4.68 8.55 -21.39
C THR A 414 -5.48 9.55 -20.59
N ALA A 415 -4.78 10.37 -19.82
CA ALA A 415 -5.36 11.44 -19.04
C ALA A 415 -4.98 12.79 -19.67
N ASP A 416 -5.94 13.71 -19.73
CA ASP A 416 -5.67 15.11 -20.00
C ASP A 416 -5.11 15.82 -18.75
N GLU A 417 -4.77 17.11 -18.92
CA GLU A 417 -4.40 17.98 -17.81
C GLU A 417 -5.51 18.01 -16.74
N LEU A 418 -5.10 17.94 -15.47
CA LEU A 418 -6.01 18.08 -14.34
C LEU A 418 -6.37 19.56 -14.16
N ILE A 419 -7.64 19.91 -14.34
CA ILE A 419 -8.10 21.30 -14.25
C ILE A 419 -8.75 21.53 -12.90
N VAL A 420 -8.10 22.29 -12.02
CA VAL A 420 -8.72 22.74 -10.76
C VAL A 420 -9.70 23.87 -11.05
N THR A 421 -10.99 23.61 -10.87
CA THR A 421 -12.08 24.53 -11.22
C THR A 421 -12.44 25.48 -10.08
N ASP A 422 -12.24 25.08 -8.81
CA ASP A 422 -12.35 25.97 -7.64
C ASP A 422 -11.39 25.50 -6.53
N ARG A 423 -10.45 26.39 -6.18
CA ARG A 423 -9.41 26.16 -5.18
C ARG A 423 -9.95 26.20 -3.75
N ALA A 424 -11.02 26.95 -3.49
CA ALA A 424 -11.59 27.08 -2.14
C ALA A 424 -12.34 25.82 -1.72
N THR A 425 -12.96 25.14 -2.69
CA THR A 425 -13.75 23.92 -2.48
C THR A 425 -13.00 22.63 -2.83
N GLY A 426 -11.85 22.74 -3.49
CA GLY A 426 -11.06 21.59 -3.96
C GLY A 426 -11.69 20.88 -5.16
N THR A 427 -12.57 21.52 -5.92
CA THR A 427 -13.17 20.92 -7.11
C THR A 427 -12.24 20.99 -8.31
N ALA A 428 -12.21 19.89 -9.07
CA ALA A 428 -11.43 19.76 -10.28
C ALA A 428 -12.16 18.90 -11.31
N THR A 429 -11.69 18.95 -12.54
CA THR A 429 -12.19 18.14 -13.65
C THR A 429 -11.03 17.56 -14.43
N ILE A 430 -11.22 16.36 -14.96
CA ILE A 430 -10.26 15.71 -15.85
C ILE A 430 -10.98 14.92 -16.93
N ASP A 431 -10.43 14.93 -18.13
CA ASP A 431 -10.88 14.07 -19.22
C ASP A 431 -9.97 12.85 -19.31
N LEU A 432 -10.54 11.64 -19.24
CA LEU A 432 -9.84 10.40 -19.54
C LEU A 432 -10.29 9.88 -20.91
N ARG A 433 -9.33 9.54 -21.76
CA ARG A 433 -9.59 8.84 -23.03
C ARG A 433 -9.41 7.36 -22.81
N LEU A 434 -10.51 6.64 -22.72
CA LEU A 434 -10.56 5.21 -22.49
C LEU A 434 -10.32 4.45 -23.80
N ASN A 435 -9.48 3.43 -23.71
CA ASN A 435 -9.27 2.47 -24.79
C ASN A 435 -9.02 1.12 -24.14
N SER A 436 -9.91 0.15 -24.33
CA SER A 436 -9.77 -1.20 -23.75
C SER A 436 -8.87 -2.12 -24.59
N GLY A 437 -8.29 -1.62 -25.68
CA GLY A 437 -7.45 -2.40 -26.57
C GLY A 437 -8.24 -3.47 -27.30
N SER A 438 -7.87 -4.74 -27.12
CA SER A 438 -8.61 -5.89 -27.65
C SER A 438 -9.66 -6.45 -26.68
N ILE A 439 -9.79 -5.90 -25.47
CA ILE A 439 -10.70 -6.41 -24.45
C ILE A 439 -12.13 -6.00 -24.75
N VAL A 440 -13.01 -6.99 -24.86
CA VAL A 440 -14.47 -6.81 -24.90
C VAL A 440 -14.94 -6.59 -23.46
N ALA A 441 -15.01 -5.34 -23.04
CA ALA A 441 -15.30 -4.99 -21.67
C ALA A 441 -16.77 -5.26 -21.33
N LYS A 442 -16.98 -6.08 -20.30
CA LYS A 442 -18.26 -6.28 -19.62
C LYS A 442 -18.42 -5.30 -18.45
N THR A 443 -17.33 -4.95 -17.79
CA THR A 443 -17.33 -3.99 -16.69
C THR A 443 -16.14 -3.07 -16.83
N VAL A 444 -16.33 -1.78 -16.59
CA VAL A 444 -15.25 -0.80 -16.51
C VAL A 444 -15.27 -0.18 -15.12
N ILE A 445 -14.12 -0.12 -14.49
CA ILE A 445 -13.95 0.46 -13.16
C ILE A 445 -12.89 1.54 -13.25
N ILE A 446 -13.18 2.73 -12.73
CA ILE A 446 -12.19 3.79 -12.58
C ILE A 446 -12.11 4.15 -11.11
N ASN A 447 -10.91 4.05 -10.55
CA ASN A 447 -10.61 4.37 -9.17
C ASN A 447 -9.57 5.48 -9.08
N ILE A 448 -9.76 6.40 -8.12
CA ILE A 448 -8.73 7.38 -7.73
C ILE A 448 -7.75 6.68 -6.80
N ALA A 449 -6.54 6.40 -7.28
CA ALA A 449 -5.53 5.65 -6.55
C ALA A 449 -4.68 6.55 -5.64
N ASN A 450 -4.40 7.78 -6.06
CA ASN A 450 -3.64 8.77 -5.28
C ASN A 450 -3.96 10.21 -5.71
N PHE A 451 -3.79 11.16 -4.80
CA PHE A 451 -3.77 12.59 -5.10
C PHE A 451 -2.70 13.29 -4.27
N GLU A 452 -1.89 14.14 -4.90
CA GLU A 452 -0.79 14.87 -4.28
C GLU A 452 -0.80 16.35 -4.69
N VAL A 453 -0.44 17.22 -3.76
CA VAL A 453 -0.28 18.66 -3.98
C VAL A 453 1.14 19.06 -3.65
N SER A 454 1.82 19.75 -4.57
CA SER A 454 3.19 20.23 -4.39
C SER A 454 3.24 21.77 -4.46
N PRO A 455 3.44 22.47 -3.33
CA PRO A 455 3.57 23.93 -3.33
C PRO A 455 4.81 24.42 -4.10
N LEU A 456 4.66 25.48 -4.89
CA LEU A 456 5.73 26.00 -5.75
C LEU A 456 6.81 26.82 -5.03
N SER A 457 6.65 27.13 -3.73
CA SER A 457 7.65 27.90 -2.95
C SER A 457 7.89 27.34 -1.55
N GLU A 458 9.11 27.51 -1.05
CA GLU A 458 9.53 27.10 0.32
C GLU A 458 8.78 27.85 1.42
N GLU A 459 8.34 29.09 1.17
CA GLU A 459 7.47 29.82 2.08
C GLU A 459 6.09 29.18 2.13
N CYS A 460 5.54 28.79 0.98
CA CYS A 460 4.28 28.07 0.92
C CYS A 460 4.34 26.71 1.61
N LYS A 461 5.45 25.96 1.48
CA LYS A 461 5.66 24.70 2.20
C LYS A 461 5.63 24.84 3.73
N ARG A 462 6.00 26.02 4.27
CA ARG A 462 6.00 26.29 5.71
C ARG A 462 4.67 26.76 6.27
N PHE A 463 3.86 27.46 5.46
CA PHE A 463 2.58 28.03 5.89
C PHE A 463 1.37 27.17 5.52
N CYS A 464 1.51 26.29 4.53
CA CYS A 464 0.47 25.35 4.10
C CYS A 464 0.69 24.02 4.83
N GLU A 465 0.16 23.86 6.04
CA GLU A 465 0.11 22.55 6.70
C GLU A 465 -0.80 21.60 5.88
N MET A 466 -0.22 20.83 4.96
CA MET A 466 -0.92 19.83 4.14
C MET A 466 -1.04 18.50 4.92
N ASN A 467 -1.85 18.50 5.98
CA ASN A 467 -2.06 17.34 6.86
C ASN A 467 -3.42 16.63 6.60
N THR A 468 -3.94 16.66 5.38
CA THR A 468 -5.19 15.94 5.05
C THR A 468 -4.90 14.66 4.26
N PRO A 469 -5.65 13.57 4.48
CA PRO A 469 -5.46 12.32 3.75
C PRO A 469 -5.57 12.55 2.23
N ASN A 470 -4.58 12.04 1.50
CA ASN A 470 -4.37 12.11 0.05
C ASN A 470 -5.44 11.36 -0.76
N ILE A 471 -6.72 11.64 -0.54
CA ILE A 471 -7.79 10.90 -1.20
C ILE A 471 -8.83 11.87 -1.75
N GLY A 472 -8.80 12.05 -3.08
CA GLY A 472 -9.85 12.73 -3.83
C GLY A 472 -11.03 11.81 -4.09
N MET A 473 -12.24 12.37 -4.18
CA MET A 473 -13.46 11.63 -4.54
C MET A 473 -13.98 12.09 -5.90
N PHE A 474 -14.71 11.22 -6.61
CA PHE A 474 -15.61 11.63 -7.67
C PHE A 474 -16.78 12.43 -7.07
N ALA A 475 -17.01 13.60 -7.62
CA ALA A 475 -18.13 14.48 -7.30
C ALA A 475 -19.40 14.06 -8.05
N THR A 476 -20.53 14.68 -7.74
CA THR A 476 -21.82 14.45 -8.44
C THR A 476 -21.71 14.62 -9.96
N ASP A 477 -22.69 14.07 -10.69
CA ASP A 477 -22.75 13.96 -12.16
C ASP A 477 -21.86 12.83 -12.73
N ILE A 478 -22.34 11.58 -12.56
CA ILE A 478 -21.63 10.39 -13.02
C ILE A 478 -21.64 10.36 -14.56
N PRO A 479 -20.48 10.23 -15.23
CA PRO A 479 -20.44 10.25 -16.68
C PRO A 479 -21.08 8.99 -17.27
N PHE A 480 -21.65 9.14 -18.46
CA PHE A 480 -22.04 8.02 -19.29
C PHE A 480 -20.81 7.46 -20.03
N LEU A 481 -20.73 6.14 -20.12
CA LEU A 481 -19.81 5.43 -20.99
C LEU A 481 -20.64 4.57 -21.94
N LEU A 482 -20.53 4.78 -23.26
CA LEU A 482 -21.29 4.03 -24.26
C LEU A 482 -22.82 4.00 -24.00
N ASN A 483 -23.38 5.11 -23.52
CA ASN A 483 -24.78 5.25 -23.11
C ASN A 483 -25.21 4.47 -21.85
N VAL A 484 -24.26 3.90 -21.11
CA VAL A 484 -24.48 3.33 -19.78
C VAL A 484 -24.10 4.37 -18.74
N GLU A 485 -25.02 4.70 -17.84
CA GLU A 485 -24.73 5.58 -16.70
C GLU A 485 -23.82 4.84 -15.72
N GLY A 486 -22.75 5.48 -15.27
CA GLY A 486 -21.90 4.90 -14.24
C GLY A 486 -22.63 4.83 -12.90
N SER A 487 -22.12 4.01 -12.00
CA SER A 487 -22.60 3.91 -10.63
C SER A 487 -21.45 4.07 -9.66
N PHE A 488 -21.70 4.75 -8.54
CA PHE A 488 -20.78 4.75 -7.42
C PHE A 488 -20.88 3.42 -6.69
N THR A 489 -19.76 2.72 -6.58
CA THR A 489 -19.62 1.50 -5.78
C THR A 489 -19.20 1.86 -4.35
N PRO A 490 -19.65 1.11 -3.32
CA PRO A 490 -20.24 -0.22 -3.37
C PRO A 490 -21.74 -0.19 -3.66
N TYR A 491 -22.24 -1.30 -4.21
CA TYR A 491 -23.66 -1.55 -4.44
C TYR A 491 -24.37 -1.79 -3.09
N LEU A 492 -24.53 -0.75 -2.28
CA LEU A 492 -25.42 -0.78 -1.13
C LEU A 492 -26.85 -0.58 -1.63
N LEU A 493 -27.62 -1.68 -1.69
CA LEU A 493 -29.07 -1.61 -1.83
C LEU A 493 -29.61 -0.62 -0.78
N ASN A 494 -30.06 0.55 -1.25
CA ASN A 494 -30.74 1.63 -0.52
C ASN A 494 -29.94 2.84 -0.03
N GLN A 495 -28.69 3.08 -0.46
CA GLN A 495 -28.06 4.40 -0.25
C GLN A 495 -27.60 5.02 -1.57
N VAL A 496 -28.14 6.20 -1.90
CA VAL A 496 -27.62 7.04 -2.98
C VAL A 496 -26.39 7.74 -2.43
N SER A 497 -25.21 7.18 -2.69
CA SER A 497 -23.95 7.86 -2.39
C SER A 497 -23.82 9.09 -3.30
N PHE A 498 -23.45 10.24 -2.74
CA PHE A 498 -23.28 11.50 -3.50
C PHE A 498 -21.83 11.77 -3.94
N SER A 499 -20.90 10.90 -3.55
CA SER A 499 -19.50 10.88 -3.97
C SER A 499 -18.88 9.51 -3.70
N SER A 500 -17.90 9.08 -4.49
CA SER A 500 -17.15 7.82 -4.28
C SER A 500 -15.72 7.91 -4.81
N HIS A 501 -14.85 7.01 -4.38
CA HIS A 501 -13.49 6.85 -4.93
C HIS A 501 -13.47 6.01 -6.21
N GLU A 502 -14.62 5.47 -6.59
CA GLU A 502 -14.78 4.53 -7.70
C GLU A 502 -16.06 4.83 -8.48
N ILE A 503 -15.95 4.77 -9.81
CA ILE A 503 -17.11 4.69 -10.69
C ILE A 503 -17.03 3.37 -11.45
N THR A 504 -18.15 2.64 -11.47
CA THR A 504 -18.31 1.39 -12.20
C THR A 504 -19.36 1.53 -13.29
N TRP A 505 -19.02 1.10 -14.51
CA TRP A 505 -19.95 0.92 -15.61
C TRP A 505 -20.17 -0.57 -15.87
N ASP A 506 -21.43 -1.01 -15.76
CA ASP A 506 -21.83 -2.37 -16.11
C ASP A 506 -22.33 -2.43 -17.55
N LEU A 507 -21.47 -2.91 -18.44
CA LEU A 507 -21.74 -3.12 -19.87
C LEU A 507 -22.27 -4.53 -20.15
N SER A 508 -22.72 -5.29 -19.14
CA SER A 508 -23.14 -6.69 -19.30
C SER A 508 -24.27 -6.92 -20.29
N SER A 509 -25.11 -5.92 -20.53
CA SER A 509 -26.17 -5.98 -21.54
C SER A 509 -25.66 -5.87 -22.98
N ASP A 510 -24.51 -5.23 -23.22
CA ASP A 510 -23.87 -5.08 -24.52
C ASP A 510 -22.32 -4.95 -24.37
N PRO A 511 -21.62 -6.06 -24.03
CA PRO A 511 -20.17 -6.03 -23.85
C PRO A 511 -19.46 -5.72 -25.16
N GLN A 512 -18.55 -4.74 -25.13
CA GLN A 512 -17.90 -4.28 -26.35
C GLN A 512 -16.49 -3.73 -26.09
N VAL A 513 -15.71 -3.62 -27.15
CA VAL A 513 -14.40 -2.97 -27.11
C VAL A 513 -14.61 -1.46 -27.04
N ILE A 514 -13.92 -0.80 -26.10
CA ILE A 514 -13.96 0.64 -25.91
C ILE A 514 -12.83 1.25 -26.73
N THR A 515 -13.16 2.13 -27.67
CA THR A 515 -12.18 2.73 -28.58
C THR A 515 -12.23 4.25 -28.51
N ASN A 516 -11.30 4.84 -27.75
CA ASN A 516 -11.11 6.28 -27.66
C ASN A 516 -12.35 7.05 -27.15
N GLU A 517 -13.08 6.44 -26.20
CA GLU A 517 -14.20 7.07 -25.53
C GLU A 517 -13.67 8.09 -24.52
N VAL A 518 -14.14 9.33 -24.60
CA VAL A 518 -13.71 10.39 -23.67
C VAL A 518 -14.76 10.55 -22.59
N ILE A 519 -14.35 10.36 -21.35
CA ILE A 519 -15.20 10.64 -20.19
C ILE A 519 -14.64 11.82 -19.42
N ARG A 520 -15.53 12.71 -18.97
CA ARG A 520 -15.19 13.81 -18.08
C ARG A 520 -15.51 13.43 -16.65
N LEU A 521 -14.48 13.34 -15.81
CA LEU A 521 -14.61 13.04 -14.41
C LEU A 521 -14.63 14.35 -13.61
N ASN A 522 -15.67 14.52 -12.80
CA ASN A 522 -15.73 15.58 -11.80
C ASN A 522 -15.11 15.07 -10.51
N LEU A 523 -14.12 15.79 -9.99
CA LEU A 523 -13.37 15.43 -8.80
C LEU A 523 -13.65 16.46 -7.72
N ARG A 524 -13.69 15.99 -6.48
CA ARG A 524 -13.69 16.81 -5.29
C ARG A 524 -12.60 16.30 -4.37
N PHE A 525 -11.54 17.09 -4.28
CA PHE A 525 -10.48 16.87 -3.31
C PHE A 525 -10.92 17.44 -1.94
N PRO A 526 -10.28 17.01 -0.84
CA PRO A 526 -10.53 17.59 0.47
C PRO A 526 -10.50 19.12 0.42
N PHE A 527 -11.27 19.78 1.28
CA PHE A 527 -11.18 21.22 1.46
C PHE A 527 -9.78 21.57 1.95
N ILE A 528 -8.88 21.87 1.02
CA ILE A 528 -7.54 22.32 1.33
C ILE A 528 -7.65 23.84 1.44
N SER A 529 -7.87 24.33 2.66
CA SER A 529 -7.80 25.75 2.99
C SER A 529 -6.50 26.43 2.53
N ALA A 530 -5.47 25.64 2.19
CA ALA A 530 -4.17 26.09 1.68
C ALA A 530 -4.09 26.33 0.15
N LEU A 531 -5.04 25.87 -0.68
CA LEU A 531 -4.96 26.09 -2.15
C LEU A 531 -5.32 27.52 -2.57
N GLY A 532 -6.01 28.27 -1.70
CA GLY A 532 -6.20 29.71 -1.84
C GLY A 532 -5.01 30.53 -1.35
N CYS A 533 -4.07 29.92 -0.61
CA CYS A 533 -2.94 30.63 -0.01
C CYS A 533 -1.75 30.77 -0.97
N CYS A 534 -1.57 29.81 -1.90
CA CYS A 534 -0.34 29.68 -2.67
C CYS A 534 -0.51 29.01 -4.05
N PRO A 535 0.35 29.35 -5.02
CA PRO A 535 0.54 28.55 -6.24
C PRO A 535 1.07 27.14 -5.93
N ALA A 536 0.52 26.13 -6.61
CA ALA A 536 0.85 24.72 -6.40
C ALA A 536 0.66 23.89 -7.69
N GLU A 537 1.35 22.77 -7.76
CA GLU A 537 1.12 21.70 -8.73
C GLU A 537 0.23 20.62 -8.12
N TYR A 538 -0.64 20.04 -8.92
CA TYR A 538 -1.55 18.99 -8.53
C TYR A 538 -1.25 17.73 -9.31
N TYR A 539 -1.28 16.59 -8.63
CA TYR A 539 -1.04 15.28 -9.22
C TYR A 539 -2.18 14.35 -8.82
N ALA A 540 -2.77 13.66 -9.80
CA ALA A 540 -3.77 12.63 -9.56
C ALA A 540 -3.41 11.35 -10.31
N THR A 541 -3.55 10.21 -9.65
CA THR A 541 -3.34 8.88 -10.24
C THR A 541 -4.67 8.15 -10.28
N PHE A 542 -5.03 7.64 -11.45
CA PHE A 542 -6.23 6.82 -11.65
C PHE A 542 -5.84 5.42 -12.06
N ARG A 543 -6.59 4.46 -11.53
CA ARG A 543 -6.57 3.07 -11.97
C ARG A 543 -7.82 2.83 -12.82
N VAL A 544 -7.64 2.37 -14.04
CA VAL A 544 -8.72 2.05 -14.96
C VAL A 544 -8.67 0.57 -15.27
N SER A 545 -9.71 -0.17 -14.88
CA SER A 545 -9.81 -1.62 -15.06
C SER A 545 -10.93 -1.95 -16.04
N TYR A 546 -10.59 -2.65 -17.12
CA TYR A 546 -11.51 -3.26 -18.09
C TYR A 546 -11.64 -4.75 -17.77
N ILE A 547 -12.85 -5.22 -17.47
CA ILE A 547 -13.12 -6.59 -17.07
C ILE A 547 -14.01 -7.24 -18.12
N ASP A 548 -13.61 -8.40 -18.64
CA ASP A 548 -14.39 -9.12 -19.66
C ASP A 548 -15.41 -10.11 -19.04
N ALA A 549 -16.09 -10.88 -19.90
CA ALA A 549 -17.06 -11.88 -19.46
C ALA A 549 -16.45 -13.10 -18.74
N GLY A 550 -15.14 -13.35 -18.92
CA GLY A 550 -14.38 -14.39 -18.25
C GLY A 550 -13.72 -13.93 -16.95
N CYS A 551 -14.07 -12.73 -16.45
CA CYS A 551 -13.43 -12.07 -15.30
C CYS A 551 -11.93 -11.78 -15.50
N GLN A 552 -11.43 -11.79 -16.74
CA GLN A 552 -10.10 -11.31 -17.04
C GLN A 552 -10.07 -9.79 -16.88
N ILE A 553 -9.08 -9.28 -16.14
CA ILE A 553 -8.97 -7.86 -15.81
C ILE A 553 -7.78 -7.27 -16.52
N CYS A 554 -8.02 -6.15 -17.18
CA CYS A 554 -7.06 -5.42 -17.93
C CYS A 554 -6.94 -4.00 -17.39
N GLN A 555 -5.76 -3.59 -16.91
CA GLN A 555 -5.65 -2.41 -16.06
C GLN A 555 -4.61 -1.41 -16.56
N ASP A 556 -5.03 -0.16 -16.69
CA ASP A 556 -4.15 1.00 -16.90
C ASP A 556 -4.00 1.78 -15.60
N VAL A 557 -2.80 2.33 -15.39
CA VAL A 557 -2.56 3.37 -14.39
C VAL A 557 -2.20 4.65 -15.12
N VAL A 558 -3.04 5.67 -14.96
CA VAL A 558 -2.87 6.96 -15.65
C VAL A 558 -2.59 8.06 -14.64
N TYR A 559 -1.67 8.94 -15.02
CA TYR A 559 -1.20 10.05 -14.21
C TYR A 559 -1.63 11.35 -14.85
N ALA A 560 -2.12 12.27 -14.04
CA ALA A 560 -2.52 13.60 -14.46
C ALA A 560 -1.84 14.65 -13.59
N GLN A 561 -1.35 15.69 -14.24
CA GLN A 561 -0.78 16.87 -13.59
C GLN A 561 -1.63 18.09 -13.93
N GLY A 562 -1.71 19.05 -13.00
CA GLY A 562 -2.33 20.35 -13.21
C GLY A 562 -1.55 21.47 -12.54
N LEU A 563 -1.60 22.68 -13.09
CA LEU A 563 -0.96 23.87 -12.54
C LEU A 563 -1.99 24.90 -12.07
N SER A 564 -1.72 25.52 -10.92
CA SER A 564 -2.54 26.63 -10.42
C SER A 564 -2.07 27.99 -10.96
N GLU A 565 -2.11 28.22 -12.28
CA GLU A 565 -1.76 29.55 -12.81
C GLU A 565 -2.74 30.65 -12.35
N ASN A 566 -2.22 31.85 -12.13
CA ASN A 566 -3.02 33.03 -11.79
C ASN A 566 -3.96 33.35 -12.97
N SER A 567 -5.25 33.03 -12.85
CA SER A 567 -6.24 33.54 -13.79
C SER A 567 -6.25 35.07 -13.69
N GLU A 568 -6.06 35.72 -14.83
CA GLU A 568 -6.18 37.16 -15.06
C GLU A 568 -7.58 37.66 -14.67
N ASP A 569 -7.83 37.89 -13.39
CA ASP A 569 -8.88 38.79 -12.92
C ASP A 569 -8.34 39.52 -11.69
N GLY A 570 -8.04 40.81 -11.91
CA GLY A 570 -7.35 41.66 -10.96
C GLY A 570 -8.16 41.96 -9.71
N GLU A 571 -7.63 41.57 -8.56
CA GLU A 571 -7.30 42.48 -7.46
C GLU A 571 -6.34 41.74 -6.52
N GLY A 572 -5.04 42.00 -6.69
CA GLY A 572 -4.04 41.54 -5.74
C GLY A 572 -4.30 42.16 -4.37
N LYS A 573 -4.91 41.40 -3.46
CA LYS A 573 -4.77 41.69 -2.04
C LYS A 573 -3.34 41.36 -1.66
N SER A 574 -2.51 42.40 -1.61
CA SER A 574 -1.16 42.33 -1.10
C SER A 574 -1.14 41.67 0.27
N CYS A 575 -0.27 40.69 0.47
CA CYS A 575 0.26 40.37 1.80
C CYS A 575 1.03 41.60 2.33
N SER A 576 0.30 42.58 2.87
CA SER A 576 0.81 43.60 3.77
C SER A 576 0.31 43.20 5.16
N THR A 577 1.17 42.83 6.10
CA THR A 577 1.94 43.80 6.89
C THR A 577 3.37 43.34 7.18
N ASN A 578 4.32 44.22 6.88
CA ASN A 578 5.74 44.11 7.24
C ASN A 578 5.97 43.96 8.76
N PRO A 579 6.94 43.12 9.18
CA PRO A 579 7.45 43.06 10.54
C PRO A 579 8.51 44.15 10.74
N SER A 580 8.12 45.30 11.29
CA SER A 580 9.09 46.31 11.71
C SER A 580 8.63 47.08 12.94
N ASP A 581 8.66 46.42 14.08
CA ASP A 581 9.03 47.00 15.38
C ASP A 581 9.89 45.95 16.09
N LYS A 582 11.22 46.01 15.96
CA LYS A 582 12.14 46.57 16.97
C LYS A 582 11.76 46.09 18.38
N THR A 583 12.56 45.29 19.08
CA THR A 583 14.02 45.40 19.25
C THR A 583 14.64 44.07 19.67
N ALA A 584 15.74 43.72 19.01
CA ALA A 584 16.74 42.81 19.56
C ALA A 584 17.45 43.45 20.76
N SER A 585 17.61 42.68 21.83
CA SER A 585 18.59 42.94 22.89
C SER A 585 19.45 41.69 23.04
N THR A 586 20.70 41.82 22.61
CA THR A 586 21.78 40.84 22.72
C THR A 586 22.21 40.65 24.18
N GLY A 587 22.32 39.40 24.64
CA GLY A 587 22.91 39.06 25.94
C GLY A 587 23.35 37.59 26.03
N LYS A 588 24.66 37.38 25.88
CA LYS A 588 25.56 36.27 26.29
C LYS A 588 25.00 34.88 26.70
N LYS A 589 25.65 33.86 26.13
CA LYS A 589 25.72 32.44 26.56
C LYS A 589 25.72 32.28 28.09
N ASN A 590 24.93 31.31 28.60
CA ASN A 590 25.28 30.31 29.62
C ASN A 590 24.13 29.27 29.78
N ASN A 591 24.51 27.98 29.81
CA ASN A 591 23.90 26.76 30.41
C ASN A 591 22.35 26.54 30.47
N GLU A 592 21.87 25.50 29.76
CA GLU A 592 20.69 24.58 29.93
C GLU A 592 19.28 25.15 30.30
N PRO A 593 18.13 24.44 30.05
CA PRO A 593 17.86 23.16 29.38
C PRO A 593 16.78 23.25 28.25
N ASP A 594 16.44 22.09 27.67
CA ASP A 594 15.40 21.73 26.68
C ASP A 594 14.10 22.59 26.67
N PRO A 595 13.49 22.96 25.51
CA PRO A 595 12.24 23.72 25.52
C PRO A 595 11.03 22.81 25.74
N GLU A 596 10.38 22.99 26.90
CA GLU A 596 9.05 22.48 27.23
C GLU A 596 8.04 22.70 26.08
N ALA A 597 7.23 21.67 25.81
CA ALA A 597 6.16 21.70 24.82
C ALA A 597 5.24 22.92 25.04
N VAL A 598 5.19 23.80 24.05
CA VAL A 598 4.27 24.95 24.06
C VAL A 598 2.83 24.43 23.99
N GLU A 599 2.04 24.62 25.05
CA GLU A 599 0.64 24.21 25.04
C GLU A 599 -0.13 24.90 23.88
N PRO A 600 -0.98 24.16 23.15
CA PRO A 600 -1.76 24.74 22.05
C PRO A 600 -2.74 25.80 22.56
N PHE A 601 -2.95 26.85 21.76
CA PHE A 601 -3.86 27.96 22.10
C PHE A 601 -5.30 27.49 22.38
N PHE A 602 -5.75 26.46 21.68
CA PHE A 602 -7.11 25.93 21.71
C PHE A 602 -7.07 24.39 21.70
N LYS A 603 -7.93 23.75 22.49
CA LYS A 603 -8.17 22.31 22.45
C LYS A 603 -9.64 21.95 22.72
N ALA A 604 -10.26 21.12 21.91
CA ALA A 604 -11.56 20.50 22.16
C ALA A 604 -11.38 19.06 22.68
N PHE A 605 -12.05 18.71 23.79
CA PHE A 605 -11.97 17.38 24.42
C PHE A 605 -13.24 17.01 25.22
N PRO A 606 -13.55 15.71 25.43
CA PRO A 606 -12.84 14.56 24.89
C PRO A 606 -12.98 14.48 23.37
N ASN A 607 -12.02 13.83 22.72
CA ASN A 607 -12.06 13.55 21.30
C ASN A 607 -11.48 12.14 21.09
N PRO A 608 -12.31 11.11 20.79
CA PRO A 608 -13.75 11.19 20.45
C PRO A 608 -14.70 11.61 21.59
N ASN A 609 -15.94 11.99 21.28
CA ASN A 609 -17.02 12.34 22.24
C ASN A 609 -18.42 11.89 21.79
N ASP A 610 -19.40 11.93 22.70
CA ASP A 610 -20.81 11.52 22.51
C ASP A 610 -21.74 12.65 22.04
N GLY A 611 -21.18 13.66 21.38
CA GLY A 611 -21.88 14.90 21.04
C GLY A 611 -21.76 15.99 22.09
N THR A 612 -21.11 15.70 23.21
CA THR A 612 -20.78 16.69 24.23
C THR A 612 -19.26 16.80 24.43
N PHE A 613 -18.71 17.97 24.17
CA PHE A 613 -17.27 18.26 24.35
C PHE A 613 -17.05 19.62 25.01
N THR A 614 -15.83 19.85 25.45
CA THR A 614 -15.37 21.10 26.07
C THR A 614 -14.32 21.72 25.19
N ILE A 615 -14.54 22.97 24.81
CA ILE A 615 -13.54 23.84 24.19
C ILE A 615 -12.73 24.47 25.32
N TYR A 616 -11.41 24.29 25.30
CA TYR A 616 -10.45 24.97 26.16
C TYR A 616 -9.62 25.96 25.35
N THR A 617 -9.34 27.13 25.94
CA THR A 617 -8.37 28.10 25.41
C THR A 617 -7.33 28.44 26.46
N SER A 618 -6.06 28.55 26.06
CA SER A 618 -4.94 28.82 26.97
C SER A 618 -5.02 30.22 27.62
N VAL A 619 -5.68 31.16 26.93
CA VAL A 619 -5.91 32.54 27.38
C VAL A 619 -7.39 32.89 27.43
N ILE A 620 -7.74 33.85 28.30
CA ILE A 620 -9.06 34.49 28.32
C ILE A 620 -8.96 35.73 27.44
N GLN A 621 -9.67 35.75 26.31
CA GLN A 621 -9.79 36.91 25.44
C GLN A 621 -11.24 37.33 25.30
N ALA A 622 -11.50 38.64 25.24
CA ALA A 622 -12.83 39.15 24.95
C ALA A 622 -13.20 38.82 23.50
N ASN A 623 -14.47 38.46 23.26
CA ASN A 623 -15.06 38.19 21.95
C ASN A 623 -14.57 36.92 21.21
N LEU A 624 -14.03 35.92 21.90
CA LEU A 624 -13.83 34.61 21.28
C LEU A 624 -15.18 33.99 20.90
N THR A 625 -15.33 33.61 19.64
CA THR A 625 -16.47 32.87 19.12
C THR A 625 -16.04 31.47 18.73
N TYR A 626 -16.95 30.51 18.85
CA TYR A 626 -16.78 29.21 18.25
C TYR A 626 -17.89 28.93 17.23
N GLU A 627 -17.55 28.12 16.23
CA GLU A 627 -18.47 27.54 15.27
C GLU A 627 -18.13 26.07 15.11
N VAL A 628 -19.14 25.22 15.07
CA VAL A 628 -19.01 23.80 14.81
C VAL A 628 -19.59 23.53 13.43
N TYR A 629 -18.82 22.84 12.62
CA TYR A 629 -19.18 22.45 11.26
C TYR A 629 -19.30 20.93 11.18
N ASP A 630 -20.27 20.45 10.42
CA ASP A 630 -20.26 19.05 9.97
C ASP A 630 -19.23 18.81 8.86
N SER A 631 -19.07 17.56 8.43
CA SER A 631 -18.16 17.17 7.35
C SER A 631 -18.48 17.80 5.97
N ARG A 632 -19.65 18.43 5.83
CA ARG A 632 -20.08 19.14 4.61
C ARG A 632 -19.77 20.63 4.67
N GLY A 633 -19.26 21.12 5.80
CA GLY A 633 -19.00 22.55 6.05
C GLY A 633 -20.24 23.33 6.49
N VAL A 634 -21.33 22.66 6.86
CA VAL A 634 -22.53 23.33 7.38
C VAL A 634 -22.33 23.64 8.85
N SER A 635 -22.50 24.90 9.24
CA SER A 635 -22.46 25.32 10.65
C SER A 635 -23.68 24.76 11.39
N ILE A 636 -23.44 23.91 12.39
CA ILE A 636 -24.48 23.23 13.18
C ILE A 636 -24.60 23.75 14.61
N ALA A 637 -23.58 24.43 15.10
CA ALA A 637 -23.59 25.10 16.40
C ALA A 637 -22.63 26.30 16.36
N SER A 638 -22.98 27.38 17.03
CA SER A 638 -22.08 28.51 17.20
C SER A 638 -22.38 29.23 18.51
N GLY A 639 -21.40 29.97 19.02
CA GLY A 639 -21.55 30.71 20.25
C GLY A 639 -20.33 31.53 20.62
N LYS A 640 -20.39 32.14 21.80
CA LYS A 640 -19.26 32.84 22.41
C LYS A 640 -18.61 31.94 23.46
N LEU A 641 -17.29 32.03 23.59
CA LEU A 641 -16.55 31.39 24.67
C LEU A 641 -16.55 32.31 25.90
N GLU A 642 -17.31 31.95 26.93
CA GLU A 642 -17.39 32.69 28.18
C GLU A 642 -16.35 32.15 29.19
N GLY A 643 -15.07 32.42 28.93
CA GLY A 643 -13.96 32.03 29.81
C GLY A 643 -12.98 31.04 29.15
N LYS A 644 -12.16 30.37 29.97
CA LYS A 644 -11.14 29.42 29.49
C LYS A 644 -11.71 28.09 29.00
N THR A 645 -12.90 27.72 29.46
CA THR A 645 -13.55 26.47 29.05
C THR A 645 -15.01 26.74 28.72
N GLN A 646 -15.49 26.13 27.65
CA GLN A 646 -16.88 26.18 27.24
C GLN A 646 -17.34 24.78 26.87
N LYS A 647 -18.37 24.29 27.58
CA LYS A 647 -19.04 23.04 27.21
C LYS A 647 -19.99 23.30 26.05
N VAL A 648 -19.93 22.43 25.04
CA VAL A 648 -20.75 22.45 23.82
C VAL A 648 -21.42 21.10 23.68
N THR A 649 -22.73 21.11 23.40
CA THR A 649 -23.51 19.91 23.12
C THR A 649 -24.21 20.07 21.78
N ILE A 650 -24.01 19.14 20.87
CA ILE A 650 -24.62 19.10 19.54
C ILE A 650 -25.87 18.22 19.61
N SER A 651 -27.01 18.74 19.15
CA SER A 651 -28.27 17.98 19.09
C SER A 651 -29.12 18.42 17.88
N PRO A 652 -29.71 17.49 17.10
CA PRO A 652 -29.61 16.04 17.22
C PRO A 652 -28.19 15.52 16.87
N PHE A 653 -27.75 14.48 17.58
CA PHE A 653 -26.45 13.86 17.42
C PHE A 653 -26.45 12.87 16.27
N ILE A 654 -25.46 12.98 15.36
CA ILE A 654 -25.18 12.00 14.32
C ILE A 654 -23.69 11.62 14.49
N PRO A 655 -23.34 10.34 14.67
CA PRO A 655 -21.94 9.93 14.69
C PRO A 655 -21.23 10.36 13.41
N GLY A 656 -20.02 10.92 13.54
CA GLY A 656 -19.28 11.40 12.38
C GLY A 656 -18.17 12.39 12.73
N MET A 657 -17.57 12.94 11.68
CA MET A 657 -16.52 13.94 11.78
C MET A 657 -17.12 15.35 11.82
N TYR A 658 -16.64 16.17 12.75
CA TYR A 658 -17.01 17.57 12.90
C TYR A 658 -15.77 18.43 13.10
N PHE A 659 -15.89 19.72 12.85
CA PHE A 659 -14.81 20.68 13.03
C PHE A 659 -15.24 21.78 13.96
N VAL A 660 -14.42 22.08 14.97
CA VAL A 660 -14.63 23.20 15.89
C VAL A 660 -13.66 24.30 15.50
N LYS A 661 -14.21 25.41 15.01
CA LYS A 661 -13.48 26.64 14.75
C LYS A 661 -13.62 27.56 15.94
N VAL A 662 -12.52 28.12 16.42
CA VAL A 662 -12.48 29.22 17.40
C VAL A 662 -11.86 30.44 16.74
N SER A 663 -12.52 31.58 16.81
CA SER A 663 -12.08 32.83 16.19
C SER A 663 -12.07 33.96 17.20
N ASN A 664 -11.07 34.85 17.10
CA ASN A 664 -11.04 36.13 17.82
C ASN A 664 -11.28 37.34 16.88
N GLY A 665 -11.72 37.08 15.65
CA GLY A 665 -11.96 38.09 14.60
C GLY A 665 -10.75 38.41 13.73
N ASN A 666 -9.52 38.13 14.19
CA ASN A 666 -8.29 38.30 13.41
C ASN A 666 -7.61 36.97 13.08
N ASN A 667 -7.68 36.01 14.00
CA ASN A 667 -7.13 34.66 13.87
C ASN A 667 -8.25 33.63 14.01
N GLU A 668 -8.15 32.56 13.24
CA GLU A 668 -9.03 31.40 13.34
C GLU A 668 -8.20 30.14 13.64
N TYR A 669 -8.71 29.33 14.54
CA TYR A 669 -8.11 28.07 14.97
C TYR A 669 -9.12 26.96 14.75
N LEU A 670 -8.73 25.87 14.10
CA LEU A 670 -9.62 24.78 13.75
C LEU A 670 -9.12 23.48 14.40
N GLN A 671 -10.03 22.69 14.96
CA GLN A 671 -9.72 21.35 15.44
C GLN A 671 -10.81 20.38 15.00
N LYS A 672 -10.39 19.25 14.43
CA LYS A 672 -11.26 18.09 14.14
C LYS A 672 -11.68 17.42 15.45
N ILE A 673 -12.97 17.11 15.56
CA ILE A 673 -13.52 16.27 16.61
C ILE A 673 -14.33 15.11 16.00
N ILE A 674 -14.30 13.97 16.67
CA ILE A 674 -15.04 12.76 16.30
C ILE A 674 -16.20 12.59 17.28
N LEU A 675 -17.40 12.48 16.73
CA LEU A 675 -18.62 12.18 17.45
C LEU A 675 -18.94 10.69 17.28
N GLN A 676 -19.05 9.92 18.36
CA GLN A 676 -19.35 8.48 18.38
C GLN A 676 -20.34 8.13 19.50
N HIS A 677 -21.07 7.02 19.35
CA HIS A 677 -22.09 6.61 20.32
C HIS A 677 -21.55 6.23 21.69
#